data_AF-A0A132TDL2-F1
#
_entry.id   AF-A0A132TDL2-F1
#
_cell.length_a   1.000
_cell.length_b   1.000
_cell.length_c   1.000
_cell.angle_alpha   90.00
_cell.angle_beta   90.00
_cell.angle_gamma   90.00
#
_symmetry.space_group_name_H-M   'P 1'
#
loop_
_entity.id
_entity.type
_entity.pdbx_description
1 polymer ?
#
loop_
_entity_poly.entity_id
_entity_poly.type
_entity_poly.pdbx_seq_one_letter_code
_entity_poly.pdbx_strand_id
1 'polypeptide(L)'
;MSLLELTVRNVKRNFRLYSIYLFSMIAGVIIQFTFTSLMYNKDIMDALQNRANFQTGVGIASLVVFLFIIFFILYANSFFMKQRKKEFGMYLLYGLNERQITRMVFYETLIMSAISLFTGILIGGLLSKLFGMLLMDLMNYNQVISLSFPMPSIAATIGVFLLLAMIISVQSYIMLNRVQLTELFHAKQKMETPVRVSSAWAMIAVLLLGMAFALISSGKGSVFWQDYTTVSMIAVTVGIIAGTYLFFRQFAGWLLQTVSRRKKYYEGNTMLWTSSLRFQIRGNTLNLTFISLFSAAIMLLLSFMTINYKVQFEAVGRNLPNDIAFESLASSTNNRIDSLIRSSGHEVRYHLTQEAIVAEPVSDMGPAFENPEYYTPYLLLVSEQTYNGLMQERDPKQILDLQGEEAVILAQGSDFAQSYAANRQPEFKVKTDAETAFRIIEKKDYAYLGWSSDPVRSMVIKPAVLVISDEVYRSLREHADKKSFEIYGIADAGRAEELSKQVHAIVTETPGAYYSSFADVYSKQIEGSALMLFSSGFLALIAIFALASVIYFKQLREATDERLQYTILRKMGVDDRQMKSVIRKQLLFVFLPPLVLGVCHSWFIIKYYILDSVQGFTGLTATVWGIMGVYFLIYVLFYASSTNVYYKIVNENP
;
A
#
# COMPACT_ATOMS: atom_id res chain seq x y z
N MET A 1 -25.33 37.53 29.42
CA MET A 1 -24.50 36.33 29.18
C MET A 1 -23.54 36.64 28.06
N SER A 2 -22.24 36.40 28.26
CA SER A 2 -21.27 36.57 27.17
C SER A 2 -21.39 35.42 26.16
N LEU A 3 -21.02 35.65 24.90
CA LEU A 3 -20.99 34.60 23.86
C LEU A 3 -20.09 33.41 24.24
N LEU A 4 -19.04 33.67 25.04
CA LEU A 4 -18.12 32.65 25.56
C LEU A 4 -18.76 31.76 26.63
N GLU A 5 -19.55 32.32 27.55
CA GLU A 5 -20.28 31.54 28.56
C GLU A 5 -21.33 30.62 27.92
N LEU A 6 -22.03 31.12 26.89
CA LEU A 6 -22.98 30.35 26.09
C LEU A 6 -22.29 29.17 25.37
N THR A 7 -21.13 29.44 24.78
CA THR A 7 -20.29 28.45 24.11
C THR A 7 -19.87 27.31 25.05
N VAL A 8 -19.32 27.63 26.23
CA VAL A 8 -18.87 26.62 27.19
C VAL A 8 -20.03 25.77 27.73
N ARG A 9 -21.19 26.38 28.00
CA ARG A 9 -22.38 25.61 28.43
C ARG A 9 -22.90 24.68 27.33
N ASN A 10 -22.85 25.09 26.07
CA ASN A 10 -23.31 24.24 24.96
C ASN A 10 -22.41 23.03 24.74
N VAL A 11 -21.08 23.19 24.81
CA VAL A 11 -20.13 22.08 24.75
C VAL A 11 -20.40 21.07 25.88
N LYS A 12 -20.66 21.55 27.11
CA LYS A 12 -20.98 20.69 28.25
C LYS A 12 -22.33 19.99 28.12
N ARG A 13 -23.37 20.68 27.65
CA ARG A 13 -24.74 20.13 27.55
C ARG A 13 -24.88 19.09 26.43
N ASN A 14 -24.17 19.27 25.32
CA ASN A 14 -24.22 18.39 24.14
C ASN A 14 -22.94 17.54 23.98
N PHE A 15 -22.28 17.17 25.09
CA PHE A 15 -20.96 16.54 25.10
C PHE A 15 -20.86 15.30 24.19
N ARG A 16 -21.90 14.47 24.09
CA ARG A 16 -21.91 13.27 23.22
C ARG A 16 -21.71 13.63 21.74
N LEU A 17 -22.30 14.72 21.25
CA LEU A 17 -22.15 15.16 19.86
C LEU A 17 -20.80 15.86 19.63
N TYR A 18 -20.35 16.69 20.57
CA TYR A 18 -19.05 17.37 20.50
C TYR A 18 -17.88 16.38 20.62
N SER A 19 -18.03 15.30 21.39
CA SER A 19 -16.98 14.29 21.60
C SER A 19 -16.57 13.60 20.30
N ILE A 20 -17.51 13.36 19.37
CA ILE A 20 -17.20 12.69 18.09
C ILE A 20 -16.39 13.62 17.20
N TYR A 21 -16.79 14.90 17.12
CA TYR A 21 -16.05 15.91 16.36
C TYR A 21 -14.65 16.15 16.97
N LEU A 22 -14.56 16.23 18.29
CA LEU A 22 -13.28 16.35 19.01
C LEU A 22 -12.37 15.17 18.73
N PHE A 23 -12.89 13.95 18.78
CA PHE A 23 -12.12 12.74 18.49
C PHE A 23 -11.53 12.77 17.08
N SER A 24 -12.32 13.19 16.08
CA SER A 24 -11.83 13.35 14.71
C SER A 24 -10.69 14.36 14.60
N MET A 25 -10.78 15.48 15.32
CA MET A 25 -9.71 16.47 15.36
C MET A 25 -8.46 15.96 16.09
N ILE A 26 -8.61 15.35 17.26
CA ILE A 26 -7.49 14.76 18.02
C ILE A 26 -6.77 13.71 17.17
N ALA A 27 -7.51 12.79 16.54
CA ALA A 27 -6.93 11.79 15.66
C ALA A 27 -6.13 12.43 14.51
N GLY A 28 -6.69 13.46 13.86
CA GLY A 28 -5.97 14.20 12.82
C GLY A 28 -4.67 14.83 13.32
N VAL A 29 -4.67 15.44 14.51
CA VAL A 29 -3.47 16.05 15.11
C VAL A 29 -2.43 14.97 15.42
N ILE A 30 -2.82 13.88 16.06
CA ILE A 30 -1.94 12.76 16.40
C ILE A 30 -1.21 12.28 15.14
N ILE A 31 -1.98 12.00 14.10
CA ILE A 31 -1.51 11.46 12.83
C ILE A 31 -0.52 12.43 12.15
N GLN A 32 -0.90 13.71 12.01
CA GLN A 32 -0.04 14.71 11.40
C GLN A 32 1.25 14.94 12.20
N PHE A 33 1.14 15.00 13.53
CA PHE A 33 2.27 15.21 14.41
C PHE A 33 3.23 14.02 14.38
N THR A 34 2.71 12.78 14.39
CA THR A 34 3.55 11.58 14.27
C THR A 34 4.38 11.60 12.99
N PHE A 35 3.79 11.90 11.82
CA PHE A 35 4.54 11.94 10.54
C PHE A 35 5.60 13.04 10.52
N THR A 36 5.22 14.24 10.91
CA THR A 36 6.17 15.36 10.95
C THR A 36 7.25 15.14 12.02
N SER A 37 6.95 14.44 13.12
CA SER A 37 7.94 14.08 14.14
C SER A 37 8.95 13.07 13.62
N LEU A 38 8.53 12.08 12.83
CA LEU A 38 9.44 11.12 12.20
C LEU A 38 10.38 11.78 11.20
N MET A 39 9.87 12.74 10.42
CA MET A 39 10.65 13.47 9.41
C MET A 39 11.81 14.28 10.00
N TYR A 40 11.65 14.80 11.22
CA TYR A 40 12.62 15.67 11.90
C TYR A 40 13.31 14.99 13.09
N ASN A 41 13.15 13.67 13.27
CA ASN A 41 13.82 12.94 14.34
C ASN A 41 15.29 12.71 13.99
N LYS A 42 16.21 13.15 14.86
CA LYS A 42 17.66 13.06 14.62
C LYS A 42 18.15 11.61 14.58
N ASP A 43 17.67 10.75 15.48
CA ASP A 43 18.09 9.35 15.55
C ASP A 43 17.76 8.60 14.24
N ILE A 44 16.60 8.89 13.65
CA ILE A 44 16.21 8.34 12.35
C ILE A 44 17.09 8.94 11.24
N MET A 45 17.23 10.28 11.21
CA MET A 45 18.01 10.96 10.18
C MET A 45 19.47 10.53 10.17
N ASP A 46 20.06 10.26 11.33
CA ASP A 46 21.46 9.89 11.45
C ASP A 46 21.73 8.42 11.12
N ALA A 47 20.74 7.55 11.33
CA ALA A 47 20.81 6.14 10.94
C ALA A 47 20.59 5.92 9.42
N LEU A 48 19.94 6.86 8.73
CA LEU A 48 19.60 6.74 7.32
C LEU A 48 20.75 7.07 6.39
N GLN A 49 20.88 6.27 5.34
CA GLN A 49 21.80 6.55 4.24
C GLN A 49 21.19 7.51 3.24
N ASN A 50 19.95 7.25 2.84
CA ASN A 50 19.27 8.07 1.87
C ASN A 50 18.36 9.10 2.54
N ARG A 51 18.97 10.01 3.32
CA ARG A 51 18.25 11.07 4.05
C ARG A 51 17.35 11.89 3.14
N ALA A 52 17.82 12.21 1.93
CA ALA A 52 17.06 12.99 0.95
C ALA A 52 15.81 12.25 0.46
N ASN A 53 15.93 10.98 0.07
CA ASN A 53 14.76 10.20 -0.35
C ASN A 53 13.80 9.94 0.81
N PHE A 54 14.31 9.74 2.02
CA PHE A 54 13.47 9.61 3.20
C PHE A 54 12.67 10.87 3.46
N GLN A 55 13.32 12.05 3.50
CA GLN A 55 12.64 13.32 3.73
C GLN A 55 11.61 13.60 2.64
N THR A 56 11.94 13.32 1.38
CA THR A 56 11.01 13.46 0.25
C THR A 56 9.83 12.50 0.39
N GLY A 57 10.09 11.23 0.70
CA GLY A 57 9.06 10.20 0.86
C GLY A 57 8.11 10.47 2.04
N VAL A 58 8.65 10.79 3.21
CA VAL A 58 7.84 11.20 4.38
C VAL A 58 7.10 12.51 4.11
N GLY A 59 7.71 13.46 3.39
CA GLY A 59 7.07 14.71 2.98
C GLY A 59 5.84 14.48 2.09
N ILE A 60 5.98 13.62 1.07
CA ILE A 60 4.87 13.21 0.21
C ILE A 60 3.80 12.50 1.03
N ALA A 61 4.18 11.56 1.89
CA ALA A 61 3.24 10.85 2.76
C ALA A 61 2.49 11.81 3.69
N SER A 62 3.19 12.78 4.30
CA SER A 62 2.62 13.84 5.15
C SER A 62 1.62 14.71 4.39
N LEU A 63 1.91 15.06 3.13
CA LEU A 63 0.98 15.80 2.28
C LEU A 63 -0.29 14.99 1.99
N VAL A 64 -0.16 13.71 1.65
CA VAL A 64 -1.32 12.83 1.41
C VAL A 64 -2.15 12.69 2.68
N VAL A 65 -1.50 12.46 3.82
CA VAL A 65 -2.13 12.39 5.15
C VAL A 65 -2.90 13.70 5.45
N PHE A 66 -2.28 14.86 5.20
CA PHE A 66 -2.92 16.15 5.39
C PHE A 66 -4.18 16.31 4.53
N LEU A 67 -4.13 15.94 3.24
CA LEU A 67 -5.32 15.96 2.37
C LEU A 67 -6.45 15.08 2.93
N PHE A 68 -6.13 13.88 3.40
CA PHE A 68 -7.11 12.99 4.05
C PHE A 68 -7.71 13.60 5.32
N ILE A 69 -6.88 14.21 6.18
CA ILE A 69 -7.33 14.90 7.38
C ILE A 69 -8.29 16.06 7.03
N ILE A 70 -7.99 16.85 6.00
CA ILE A 70 -8.87 17.93 5.53
C ILE A 70 -10.25 17.37 5.16
N PHE A 71 -10.32 16.40 4.25
CA PHE A 71 -11.61 15.84 3.81
C PHE A 71 -12.40 15.24 4.96
N PHE A 72 -11.70 14.53 5.86
CA PHE A 72 -12.29 13.90 7.02
C PHE A 72 -12.88 14.92 8.01
N ILE A 73 -12.11 15.96 8.36
CA ILE A 73 -12.56 17.00 9.30
C ILE A 73 -13.68 17.84 8.68
N LEU A 74 -13.62 18.16 7.39
CA LEU A 74 -14.69 18.88 6.70
C LEU A 74 -16.00 18.08 6.64
N TYR A 75 -15.91 16.76 6.46
CA TYR A 75 -17.07 15.89 6.52
C TYR A 75 -17.65 15.84 7.94
N ALA A 76 -16.80 15.66 8.95
CA ALA A 76 -17.20 15.66 10.35
C ALA A 76 -17.86 16.98 10.76
N ASN A 77 -17.30 18.12 10.35
CA ASN A 77 -17.88 19.43 10.59
C ASN A 77 -19.24 19.60 9.87
N SER A 78 -19.34 19.20 8.60
CA SER A 78 -20.62 19.28 7.87
C SER A 78 -21.71 18.46 8.55
N PHE A 79 -21.37 17.28 9.06
CA PHE A 79 -22.29 16.45 9.82
C PHE A 79 -22.69 17.10 11.15
N PHE A 80 -21.71 17.60 11.91
CA PHE A 80 -21.91 18.28 13.18
C PHE A 80 -22.85 19.50 13.03
N MET A 81 -22.61 20.33 12.02
CA MET A 81 -23.44 21.48 11.69
C MET A 81 -24.87 21.07 11.30
N LYS A 82 -25.04 19.97 10.56
CA LYS A 82 -26.37 19.44 10.19
C LYS A 82 -27.18 18.98 11.42
N GLN A 83 -26.55 18.33 12.39
CA GLN A 83 -27.23 17.90 13.61
C GLN A 83 -27.67 19.07 14.49
N ARG A 84 -26.95 20.20 14.45
CA ARG A 84 -27.26 21.41 15.23
C ARG A 84 -28.17 22.40 14.50
N LYS A 85 -28.71 22.06 13.32
CA LYS A 85 -29.62 22.94 12.57
C LYS A 85 -30.83 23.40 13.37
N LYS A 86 -31.44 22.52 14.17
CA LYS A 86 -32.57 22.89 15.05
C LYS A 86 -32.18 23.88 16.14
N GLU A 87 -30.97 23.73 16.69
CA GLU A 87 -30.41 24.64 17.69
C GLU A 87 -30.17 26.03 17.08
N PHE A 88 -29.53 26.11 15.92
CA PHE A 88 -29.31 27.36 15.20
C PHE A 88 -30.63 28.02 14.76
N GLY A 89 -31.62 27.22 14.37
CA GLY A 89 -32.97 27.71 14.08
C GLY A 89 -33.67 28.35 15.26
N MET A 90 -33.56 27.76 16.46
CA MET A 90 -34.07 28.40 17.68
C MET A 90 -33.33 29.70 18.02
N TYR A 91 -32.02 29.77 17.80
CA TYR A 91 -31.27 31.01 17.99
C TYR A 91 -31.73 32.13 17.06
N LEU A 92 -31.96 31.83 15.78
CA LEU A 92 -32.55 32.78 14.83
C LEU A 92 -33.95 33.25 15.29
N LEU A 93 -34.78 32.34 15.80
CA LEU A 93 -36.11 32.68 16.35
C LEU A 93 -36.05 33.55 17.61
N TYR A 94 -35.02 33.38 18.45
CA TYR A 94 -34.78 34.25 19.61
C TYR A 94 -34.10 35.58 19.26
N GLY A 95 -33.97 35.90 17.96
CA GLY A 95 -33.49 37.20 17.48
C GLY A 95 -31.97 37.32 17.35
N LEU A 96 -31.21 36.21 17.41
CA LEU A 96 -29.79 36.23 17.09
C LEU A 96 -29.58 36.35 15.58
N ASN A 97 -28.67 37.23 15.16
CA ASN A 97 -28.30 37.37 13.76
C ASN A 97 -27.38 36.22 13.31
N GLU A 98 -27.41 35.87 12.02
CA GLU A 98 -26.54 34.84 11.41
C GLU A 98 -25.05 35.07 11.70
N ARG A 99 -24.61 36.34 11.73
CA ARG A 99 -23.23 36.73 12.08
C ARG A 99 -22.87 36.40 13.53
N GLN A 100 -23.81 36.53 14.47
CA GLN A 100 -23.59 36.21 15.89
C GLN A 100 -23.47 34.69 16.08
N ILE A 101 -24.32 33.92 15.40
CA ILE A 101 -24.26 32.45 15.41
C ILE A 101 -22.96 31.96 14.76
N THR A 102 -22.55 32.54 13.63
CA THR A 102 -21.28 32.20 12.98
C THR A 102 -20.09 32.48 13.88
N ARG A 103 -20.05 33.65 14.56
CA ARG A 103 -19.00 33.98 15.53
C ARG A 103 -18.97 32.99 16.70
N MET A 104 -20.14 32.56 17.17
CA MET A 104 -20.22 31.54 18.22
C MET A 104 -19.62 30.20 17.76
N VAL A 105 -20.00 29.72 16.57
CA VAL A 105 -19.44 28.47 16.00
C VAL A 105 -17.94 28.57 15.73
N PHE A 106 -17.46 29.76 15.36
CA PHE A 106 -16.03 30.04 15.24
C PHE A 106 -15.30 29.83 16.57
N TYR A 107 -15.79 30.44 17.67
CA TYR A 107 -15.18 30.26 18.99
C TYR A 107 -15.25 28.82 19.49
N GLU A 108 -16.36 28.13 19.24
CA GLU A 108 -16.48 26.69 19.52
C GLU A 108 -15.41 25.90 18.77
N THR A 109 -15.28 26.10 17.47
CA THR A 109 -14.29 25.41 16.63
C THR A 109 -12.88 25.70 17.11
N LEU A 110 -12.57 26.94 17.47
CA LEU A 110 -11.25 27.35 17.95
C LEU A 110 -10.91 26.66 19.28
N ILE A 111 -11.85 26.61 20.23
CA ILE A 111 -11.66 25.90 21.51
C ILE A 111 -11.42 24.40 21.26
N MET A 112 -12.22 23.78 20.39
CA MET A 112 -12.08 22.36 20.06
C MET A 112 -10.75 22.06 19.36
N SER A 113 -10.32 22.93 18.44
CA SER A 113 -9.01 22.83 17.78
C SER A 113 -7.87 23.01 18.78
N ALA A 114 -7.97 23.94 19.73
CA ALA A 114 -6.95 24.16 20.76
C ALA A 114 -6.80 22.94 21.69
N ILE A 115 -7.91 22.38 22.17
CA ILE A 115 -7.90 21.15 22.98
C ILE A 115 -7.31 19.99 22.17
N SER A 116 -7.71 19.87 20.90
CA SER A 116 -7.22 18.80 20.02
C SER A 116 -5.73 18.94 19.71
N LEU A 117 -5.24 20.15 19.49
CA LEU A 117 -3.83 20.43 19.29
C LEU A 117 -2.99 20.04 20.49
N PHE A 118 -3.40 20.48 21.68
CA PHE A 118 -2.68 20.16 22.91
C PHE A 118 -2.65 18.65 23.19
N THR A 119 -3.81 18.01 23.20
CA THR A 119 -3.93 16.57 23.48
C THR A 119 -3.31 15.72 22.38
N GLY A 120 -3.47 16.12 21.11
CA GLY A 120 -2.97 15.39 19.97
C GLY A 120 -1.46 15.47 19.80
N ILE A 121 -0.82 16.60 20.11
CA ILE A 121 0.65 16.70 20.15
C ILE A 121 1.21 15.82 21.27
N LEU A 122 0.58 15.85 22.46
CA LEU A 122 1.02 15.06 23.60
C LEU A 122 0.94 13.55 23.31
N ILE A 123 -0.21 13.07 22.82
CA ILE A 123 -0.39 11.65 22.46
C ILE A 123 0.43 11.29 21.21
N GLY A 124 0.48 12.18 20.22
CA GLY A 124 1.23 11.98 18.98
C GLY A 124 2.74 11.88 19.19
N GLY A 125 3.29 12.59 20.16
CA GLY A 125 4.69 12.44 20.57
C GLY A 125 4.96 11.10 21.24
N LEU A 126 4.07 10.64 22.12
CA LEU A 126 4.20 9.29 22.70
C LEU A 126 4.14 8.20 21.62
N LEU A 127 3.23 8.36 20.65
CA LEU A 127 3.09 7.45 19.53
C LEU A 127 4.22 7.57 18.50
N SER A 128 4.87 8.73 18.35
CA SER A 128 5.99 8.88 17.40
C SER A 128 7.17 7.98 17.75
N LYS A 129 7.42 7.74 19.04
CA LYS A 129 8.39 6.73 19.48
C LYS A 129 7.97 5.32 19.01
N LEU A 130 6.72 4.92 19.25
CA LEU A 130 6.21 3.62 18.83
C LEU A 130 6.33 3.42 17.31
N PHE A 131 5.83 4.38 16.54
CA PHE A 131 5.84 4.30 15.08
C PHE A 131 7.23 4.43 14.49
N GLY A 132 8.12 5.21 15.12
CA GLY A 132 9.51 5.27 14.73
C GLY A 132 10.22 3.93 14.97
N MET A 133 9.99 3.28 16.11
CA MET A 133 10.55 1.95 16.38
C MET A 133 10.04 0.93 15.35
N LEU A 134 8.74 0.96 15.01
CA LEU A 134 8.19 0.11 13.95
C LEU A 134 8.85 0.40 12.59
N LEU A 135 9.10 1.66 12.26
CA LEU A 135 9.78 2.02 11.01
C LEU A 135 11.22 1.52 10.98
N MET A 136 11.98 1.68 12.07
CA MET A 136 13.36 1.19 12.16
C MET A 136 13.44 -0.34 12.14
N ASP A 137 12.49 -1.03 12.77
CA ASP A 137 12.36 -2.49 12.71
C ASP A 137 12.05 -2.96 11.28
N LEU A 138 11.13 -2.30 10.58
CA LEU A 138 10.88 -2.54 9.15
C LEU A 138 12.11 -2.26 8.27
N MET A 139 13.05 -1.45 8.75
CA MET A 139 14.31 -1.15 8.06
C MET A 139 15.47 -2.05 8.51
N ASN A 140 15.23 -2.99 9.43
CA ASN A 140 16.23 -3.87 10.06
C ASN A 140 17.35 -3.11 10.80
N TYR A 141 17.03 -1.91 11.30
CA TYR A 141 17.91 -1.11 12.14
C TYR A 141 17.62 -1.34 13.62
N ASN A 142 18.62 -1.84 14.36
CA ASN A 142 18.56 -2.07 15.81
C ASN A 142 18.87 -0.78 16.60
N GLN A 143 18.15 0.30 16.31
CA GLN A 143 18.32 1.57 17.02
C GLN A 143 17.11 1.88 17.91
N VAL A 144 17.39 2.25 19.16
CA VAL A 144 16.36 2.70 20.11
C VAL A 144 16.10 4.18 19.87
N ILE A 145 14.90 4.49 19.40
CA ILE A 145 14.50 5.88 19.16
C ILE A 145 14.18 6.60 20.46
N SER A 146 14.77 7.77 20.65
CA SER A 146 14.46 8.67 21.75
C SER A 146 13.11 9.36 21.56
N LEU A 147 12.40 9.59 22.67
CA LEU A 147 11.18 10.39 22.65
C LEU A 147 11.56 11.86 22.43
N SER A 148 11.33 12.35 21.22
CA SER A 148 11.65 13.73 20.85
C SER A 148 10.38 14.50 20.44
N PHE A 149 10.37 15.79 20.75
CA PHE A 149 9.35 16.74 20.30
C PHE A 149 10.03 17.80 19.42
N PRO A 150 10.32 17.52 18.14
CA PRO A 150 11.03 18.48 17.31
C PRO A 150 10.21 19.75 17.13
N MET A 151 10.82 20.91 17.40
CA MET A 151 10.16 22.21 17.27
C MET A 151 9.57 22.46 15.86
N PRO A 152 10.23 22.05 14.76
CA PRO A 152 9.64 22.14 13.42
C PRO A 152 8.32 21.36 13.28
N SER A 153 8.20 20.19 13.90
CA SER A 153 6.97 19.37 13.86
C SER A 153 5.81 20.02 14.61
N ILE A 154 6.10 20.64 15.76
CA ILE A 154 5.10 21.39 16.54
C ILE A 154 4.59 22.58 15.72
N ALA A 155 5.51 23.39 15.16
CA ALA A 155 5.18 24.57 14.38
C ALA A 155 4.37 24.20 13.12
N ALA A 156 4.78 23.16 12.39
CA ALA A 156 4.06 22.68 11.21
C ALA A 156 2.65 22.21 11.56
N THR A 157 2.49 21.46 12.66
CA THR A 157 1.18 20.97 13.12
C THR A 157 0.26 22.11 13.53
N ILE A 158 0.77 23.11 14.27
CA ILE A 158 0.00 24.30 14.64
C ILE A 158 -0.45 25.05 13.37
N GLY A 159 0.47 25.28 12.42
CA GLY A 159 0.16 25.97 11.15
C GLY A 159 -0.95 25.28 10.36
N VAL A 160 -0.85 23.95 10.20
CA VAL A 160 -1.85 23.11 9.52
C VAL A 160 -3.22 23.21 10.18
N PHE A 161 -3.30 23.15 11.51
CA PHE A 161 -4.57 23.19 12.23
C PHE A 161 -5.18 24.58 12.35
N LEU A 162 -4.36 25.64 12.32
CA LEU A 162 -4.86 27.01 12.16
C LEU A 162 -5.50 27.20 10.78
N LEU A 163 -4.87 26.70 9.73
CA LEU A 163 -5.42 26.70 8.38
C LEU A 163 -6.72 25.89 8.30
N LEU A 164 -6.76 24.70 8.90
CA LEU A 164 -7.99 23.89 9.00
C LEU A 164 -9.10 24.63 9.74
N ALA A 165 -8.80 25.27 10.87
CA ALA A 165 -9.78 26.06 11.62
C ALA A 165 -10.37 27.18 10.76
N MET A 166 -9.55 27.83 9.91
CA MET A 166 -10.02 28.83 8.96
C MET A 166 -10.96 28.24 7.90
N ILE A 167 -10.59 27.13 7.26
CA ILE A 167 -11.42 26.45 6.25
C ILE A 167 -12.77 26.01 6.86
N ILE A 168 -12.74 25.40 8.04
CA ILE A 168 -13.93 24.95 8.77
C ILE A 168 -14.85 26.12 9.07
N SER A 169 -14.29 27.25 9.47
CA SER A 169 -15.06 28.46 9.78
C SER A 169 -15.77 29.01 8.54
N VAL A 170 -15.08 29.03 7.39
CA VAL A 170 -15.69 29.40 6.10
C VAL A 170 -16.80 28.42 5.71
N GLN A 171 -16.56 27.12 5.84
CA GLN A 171 -17.56 26.08 5.56
C GLN A 171 -18.81 26.25 6.45
N SER A 172 -18.61 26.48 7.75
CA SER A 172 -19.69 26.68 8.72
C SER A 172 -20.51 27.93 8.42
N TYR A 173 -19.87 29.03 8.02
CA TYR A 173 -20.55 30.25 7.55
C TYR A 173 -21.42 29.99 6.32
N ILE A 174 -20.88 29.33 5.29
CA ILE A 174 -21.64 28.99 4.06
C ILE A 174 -22.83 28.08 4.38
N MET A 175 -22.65 27.11 5.27
CA MET A 175 -23.71 26.19 5.65
C MET A 175 -24.83 26.86 6.45
N LEU A 176 -24.51 27.85 7.29
CA LEU A 176 -25.48 28.57 8.11
C LEU A 176 -26.35 29.50 7.27
N ASN A 177 -25.76 30.29 6.37
CA ASN A 177 -26.51 31.23 5.51
C ASN A 177 -27.44 30.52 4.51
N ARG A 178 -27.22 29.22 4.25
CA ARG A 178 -28.10 28.40 3.41
C ARG A 178 -29.30 27.81 4.17
N VAL A 179 -29.37 27.95 5.50
CA VAL A 179 -30.52 27.47 6.29
C VAL A 179 -31.65 28.50 6.17
N GLN A 180 -32.52 28.33 5.18
CA GLN A 180 -33.76 29.11 5.15
C GLN A 180 -34.65 28.72 6.35
N LEU A 181 -35.14 29.70 7.11
CA LEU A 181 -36.03 29.46 8.26
C LEU A 181 -37.27 28.63 7.85
N THR A 182 -37.71 28.75 6.60
CA THR A 182 -38.83 28.03 6.00
C THR A 182 -38.54 26.54 5.79
N GLU A 183 -37.31 26.14 5.43
CA GLU A 183 -36.92 24.71 5.34
C GLU A 183 -36.96 24.03 6.71
N LEU A 184 -36.71 24.77 7.79
CA LEU A 184 -36.70 24.21 9.15
C LEU A 184 -38.11 23.80 9.63
N PHE A 185 -39.14 24.57 9.24
CA PHE A 185 -40.55 24.31 9.59
C PHE A 185 -41.28 23.46 8.53
N HIS A 186 -40.86 23.51 7.27
CA HIS A 186 -41.46 22.75 6.16
C HIS A 186 -40.59 21.58 5.68
N ALA A 187 -39.67 21.08 6.52
CA ALA A 187 -39.05 19.77 6.33
C ALA A 187 -40.08 18.64 6.52
N LYS A 188 -41.19 18.67 5.76
CA LYS A 188 -41.99 17.49 5.49
C LYS A 188 -41.00 16.44 5.00
N GLN A 189 -40.92 15.32 5.72
CA GLN A 189 -40.18 14.13 5.33
C GLN A 189 -40.32 13.96 3.82
N LYS A 190 -39.25 14.26 3.07
CA LYS A 190 -39.14 13.83 1.68
C LYS A 190 -39.08 12.31 1.78
N MET A 191 -40.25 11.66 1.78
CA MET A 191 -40.32 10.20 1.65
C MET A 191 -39.67 9.90 0.31
N GLU A 192 -38.46 9.34 0.36
CA GLU A 192 -37.72 8.99 -0.85
C GLU A 192 -38.62 8.08 -1.68
N THR A 193 -38.82 8.39 -2.96
CA THR A 193 -39.61 7.51 -3.83
C THR A 193 -38.77 6.30 -4.21
N PRO A 194 -39.34 5.07 -4.19
CA PRO A 194 -38.58 3.86 -4.47
C PRO A 194 -38.00 3.93 -5.89
N VAL A 195 -36.77 3.45 -6.07
CA VAL A 195 -36.15 3.41 -7.40
C VAL A 195 -36.99 2.52 -8.32
N ARG A 196 -37.25 2.98 -9.55
CA ARG A 196 -37.73 2.10 -10.61
C ARG A 196 -36.58 1.20 -11.03
N VAL A 197 -36.63 -0.05 -10.56
CA VAL A 197 -35.64 -1.06 -10.88
C VAL A 197 -36.01 -1.76 -12.19
N SER A 198 -35.02 -2.02 -13.02
CA SER A 198 -35.17 -2.81 -14.25
C SER A 198 -34.25 -4.02 -14.24
N SER A 199 -34.78 -5.19 -14.64
CA SER A 199 -34.00 -6.42 -14.77
C SER A 199 -32.91 -6.31 -15.83
N ALA A 200 -33.13 -5.56 -16.91
CA ALA A 200 -32.14 -5.37 -17.97
C ALA A 200 -30.90 -4.62 -17.45
N TRP A 201 -31.11 -3.52 -16.71
CA TRP A 201 -30.02 -2.75 -16.11
C TRP A 201 -29.28 -3.52 -15.00
N ALA A 202 -29.99 -4.39 -14.27
CA ALA A 202 -29.36 -5.31 -13.31
C ALA A 202 -28.45 -6.32 -14.02
N MET A 203 -28.86 -6.84 -15.18
CA MET A 203 -28.03 -7.75 -15.99
C MET A 203 -26.81 -7.03 -16.55
N ILE A 204 -26.96 -5.80 -17.05
CA ILE A 204 -25.84 -4.95 -17.51
C ILE A 204 -24.81 -4.74 -16.39
N ALA A 205 -25.25 -4.51 -15.15
CA ALA A 205 -24.35 -4.36 -14.02
C ALA A 205 -23.47 -5.60 -13.79
N VAL A 206 -24.09 -6.79 -13.82
CA VAL A 206 -23.37 -8.07 -13.67
C VAL A 206 -22.45 -8.33 -14.86
N LEU A 207 -22.89 -8.02 -16.08
CA LEU A 207 -22.08 -8.16 -17.29
C LEU A 207 -20.86 -7.24 -17.30
N LEU A 208 -21.01 -5.98 -16.87
CA LEU A 208 -19.89 -5.03 -16.78
C LEU A 208 -18.84 -5.50 -15.76
N LEU A 209 -19.28 -5.94 -14.58
CA LEU A 209 -18.38 -6.49 -13.57
C LEU A 209 -17.73 -7.80 -14.03
N GLY A 210 -18.51 -8.68 -14.66
CA GLY A 210 -18.03 -9.94 -15.21
C GLY A 210 -17.00 -9.74 -16.33
N MET A 211 -17.24 -8.79 -17.24
CA MET A 211 -16.30 -8.42 -18.31
C MET A 211 -15.01 -7.81 -17.73
N ALA A 212 -15.13 -6.92 -16.73
CA ALA A 212 -13.95 -6.37 -16.06
C ALA A 212 -13.12 -7.48 -15.39
N PHE A 213 -13.76 -8.41 -14.69
CA PHE A 213 -13.05 -9.54 -14.08
C PHE A 213 -12.49 -10.53 -15.10
N ALA A 214 -13.20 -10.77 -16.20
CA ALA A 214 -12.72 -11.61 -17.30
C ALA A 214 -11.46 -11.01 -17.94
N LEU A 215 -11.47 -9.70 -18.23
CA LEU A 215 -10.30 -8.98 -18.72
C LEU A 215 -9.14 -9.02 -17.72
N ILE A 216 -9.38 -8.85 -16.42
CA ILE A 216 -8.31 -8.98 -15.42
C ILE A 216 -7.75 -10.42 -15.41
N SER A 217 -8.62 -11.43 -15.47
CA SER A 217 -8.23 -12.84 -15.41
C SER A 217 -7.57 -13.37 -16.68
N SER A 218 -7.67 -12.67 -17.81
CA SER A 218 -6.97 -13.07 -19.05
C SER A 218 -5.44 -12.97 -18.92
N GLY A 219 -4.95 -12.26 -17.89
CA GLY A 219 -3.53 -12.17 -17.56
C GLY A 219 -2.73 -11.31 -18.53
N LYS A 220 -1.55 -10.88 -18.06
CA LYS A 220 -0.65 -9.97 -18.79
C LYS A 220 -0.16 -10.51 -20.14
N GLY A 221 -0.12 -11.83 -20.31
CA GLY A 221 0.31 -12.48 -21.55
C GLY A 221 -0.76 -12.55 -22.66
N SER A 222 -1.98 -12.04 -22.43
CA SER A 222 -3.02 -12.03 -23.45
C SER A 222 -2.91 -10.82 -24.39
N VAL A 223 -3.41 -10.98 -25.62
CA VAL A 223 -3.46 -9.94 -26.67
C VAL A 223 -4.04 -8.62 -26.15
N PHE A 224 -5.05 -8.69 -25.27
CA PHE A 224 -5.68 -7.50 -24.68
C PHE A 224 -4.72 -6.67 -23.81
N TRP A 225 -3.78 -7.32 -23.11
CA TRP A 225 -2.84 -6.63 -22.23
C TRP A 225 -1.50 -6.33 -22.90
N GLN A 226 -1.09 -7.10 -23.91
CA GLN A 226 0.13 -6.83 -24.68
C GLN A 226 -0.08 -5.72 -25.72
N ASP A 227 -1.12 -5.83 -26.55
CA ASP A 227 -1.32 -4.88 -27.67
C ASP A 227 -2.19 -3.68 -27.30
N TYR A 228 -3.05 -3.83 -26.28
CA TYR A 228 -4.07 -2.84 -25.91
C TYR A 228 -4.06 -2.45 -24.42
N THR A 229 -2.88 -2.44 -23.78
CA THR A 229 -2.74 -2.22 -22.33
C THR A 229 -3.53 -1.02 -21.81
N THR A 230 -3.36 0.16 -22.44
CA THR A 230 -4.01 1.41 -22.01
C THR A 230 -5.54 1.32 -22.10
N VAL A 231 -6.06 0.74 -23.17
CA VAL A 231 -7.51 0.56 -23.38
C VAL A 231 -8.07 -0.42 -22.35
N SER A 232 -7.37 -1.53 -22.11
CA SER A 232 -7.74 -2.54 -21.11
C SER A 232 -7.74 -1.96 -19.69
N MET A 233 -6.76 -1.13 -19.31
CA MET A 233 -6.74 -0.45 -18.00
C MET A 233 -7.94 0.48 -17.82
N ILE A 234 -8.26 1.28 -18.84
CA ILE A 234 -9.42 2.19 -18.80
C ILE A 234 -10.72 1.39 -18.75
N ALA A 235 -10.86 0.35 -19.59
CA ALA A 235 -12.04 -0.51 -19.63
C ALA A 235 -12.29 -1.21 -18.29
N VAL A 236 -11.25 -1.75 -17.66
CA VAL A 236 -11.33 -2.36 -16.32
C VAL A 236 -11.72 -1.33 -15.27
N THR A 237 -11.09 -0.15 -15.28
CA THR A 237 -11.37 0.92 -14.30
C THR A 237 -12.82 1.40 -14.41
N VAL A 238 -13.28 1.69 -15.63
CA VAL A 238 -14.66 2.10 -15.90
C VAL A 238 -15.62 0.96 -15.56
N GLY A 239 -15.30 -0.27 -15.93
CA GLY A 239 -16.10 -1.46 -15.64
C GLY A 239 -16.29 -1.69 -14.14
N ILE A 240 -15.24 -1.54 -13.34
CA ILE A 240 -15.31 -1.64 -11.87
C ILE A 240 -16.14 -0.49 -11.29
N ILE A 241 -15.86 0.77 -11.65
CA ILE A 241 -16.54 1.93 -11.06
C ILE A 241 -18.03 1.96 -11.46
N ALA A 242 -18.30 1.91 -12.76
CA ALA A 242 -19.66 1.97 -13.30
C ALA A 242 -20.44 0.69 -12.98
N GLY A 243 -19.79 -0.48 -13.07
CA GLY A 243 -20.38 -1.77 -12.70
C GLY A 243 -20.79 -1.82 -11.24
N THR A 244 -19.92 -1.39 -10.32
CA THR A 244 -20.24 -1.35 -8.87
C THR A 244 -21.33 -0.34 -8.55
N TYR A 245 -21.33 0.83 -9.20
CA TYR A 245 -22.43 1.80 -9.07
C TYR A 245 -23.77 1.22 -9.54
N LEU A 246 -23.81 0.62 -10.73
CA LEU A 246 -25.01 -0.01 -11.27
C LEU A 246 -25.44 -1.24 -10.46
N PHE A 247 -24.48 -1.97 -9.87
CA PHE A 247 -24.76 -3.10 -9.00
C PHE A 247 -25.58 -2.65 -7.78
N PHE A 248 -25.14 -1.62 -7.07
CA PHE A 248 -25.91 -1.10 -5.93
C PHE A 248 -27.22 -0.45 -6.35
N ARG A 249 -27.25 0.25 -7.49
CA ARG A 249 -28.44 0.98 -7.93
C ARG A 249 -29.55 0.05 -8.44
N GLN A 250 -29.18 -0.92 -9.26
CA GLN A 250 -30.12 -1.71 -10.07
C GLN A 250 -30.15 -3.16 -9.60
N PHE A 251 -29.00 -3.83 -9.50
CA PHE A 251 -28.96 -5.24 -9.11
C PHE A 251 -29.44 -5.48 -7.68
N ALA A 252 -28.96 -4.69 -6.71
CA ALA A 252 -29.39 -4.78 -5.32
C ALA A 252 -30.91 -4.51 -5.17
N GLY A 253 -31.43 -3.51 -5.88
CA GLY A 253 -32.86 -3.23 -5.91
C GLY A 253 -33.68 -4.37 -6.54
N TRP A 254 -33.16 -4.99 -7.60
CA TRP A 254 -33.83 -6.06 -8.35
C TRP A 254 -33.87 -7.33 -7.52
N LEU A 255 -32.78 -7.61 -6.80
CA LEU A 255 -32.69 -8.71 -5.85
C LEU A 255 -33.76 -8.56 -4.75
N LEU A 256 -33.88 -7.36 -4.15
CA LEU A 256 -34.93 -7.10 -3.14
C LEU A 256 -36.35 -7.20 -3.72
N GLN A 257 -36.57 -6.76 -4.96
CA GLN A 257 -37.86 -6.94 -5.63
C GLN A 257 -38.17 -8.42 -5.84
N THR A 258 -37.18 -9.22 -6.21
CA THR A 258 -37.34 -10.67 -6.41
C THR A 258 -37.66 -11.37 -5.09
N VAL A 259 -37.01 -10.99 -3.98
CA VAL A 259 -37.35 -11.47 -2.64
C VAL A 259 -38.80 -11.12 -2.29
N SER A 260 -39.29 -9.94 -2.71
CA SER A 260 -40.67 -9.52 -2.45
C SER A 260 -41.75 -10.28 -3.21
N ARG A 261 -41.39 -11.06 -4.24
CA ARG A 261 -42.33 -11.89 -5.02
C ARG A 261 -42.45 -13.32 -4.47
N ARG A 262 -41.67 -13.69 -3.45
CA ARG A 262 -41.70 -15.05 -2.88
C ARG A 262 -42.95 -15.24 -2.02
N LYS A 263 -43.53 -16.46 -2.02
CA LYS A 263 -44.73 -16.80 -1.22
C LYS A 263 -44.58 -16.50 0.27
N LYS A 264 -43.37 -16.70 0.83
CA LYS A 264 -43.03 -16.45 2.24
C LYS A 264 -42.72 -14.98 2.58
N TYR A 265 -42.98 -14.02 1.67
CA TYR A 265 -42.63 -12.61 1.89
C TYR A 265 -43.34 -12.00 3.10
N TYR A 266 -44.60 -12.38 3.32
CA TYR A 266 -45.42 -11.92 4.43
C TYR A 266 -45.17 -12.71 5.73
N GLU A 267 -44.32 -13.75 5.70
CA GLU A 267 -43.97 -14.52 6.89
C GLU A 267 -42.87 -13.84 7.71
N GLY A 268 -43.14 -13.69 9.02
CA GLY A 268 -42.20 -13.13 9.99
C GLY A 268 -41.88 -11.66 9.72
N ASN A 269 -40.60 -11.29 9.81
CA ASN A 269 -40.17 -9.91 9.64
C ASN A 269 -39.66 -9.57 8.23
N THR A 270 -39.89 -10.44 7.25
CA THR A 270 -39.30 -10.31 5.91
C THR A 270 -39.77 -9.06 5.17
N MET A 271 -41.06 -8.76 5.25
CA MET A 271 -41.65 -7.54 4.69
C MET A 271 -41.08 -6.25 5.31
N LEU A 272 -40.73 -6.27 6.60
CA LEU A 272 -40.26 -5.08 7.32
C LEU A 272 -38.85 -4.67 6.86
N TRP A 273 -37.89 -5.61 6.85
CA TRP A 273 -36.51 -5.27 6.48
C TRP A 273 -36.34 -5.00 4.98
N THR A 274 -37.10 -5.70 4.12
CA THR A 274 -37.02 -5.51 2.66
C THR A 274 -37.69 -4.23 2.18
N SER A 275 -38.76 -3.77 2.84
CA SER A 275 -39.42 -2.52 2.48
C SER A 275 -38.54 -1.32 2.81
N SER A 276 -38.00 -1.24 4.04
CA SER A 276 -37.04 -0.19 4.46
C SER A 276 -35.83 -0.11 3.52
N LEU A 277 -35.17 -1.25 3.21
CA LEU A 277 -34.01 -1.25 2.31
C LEU A 277 -34.32 -0.75 0.90
N ARG A 278 -35.50 -1.07 0.33
CA ARG A 278 -35.86 -0.61 -1.03
C ARG A 278 -35.98 0.91 -1.11
N PHE A 279 -36.41 1.56 -0.04
CA PHE A 279 -36.42 3.02 0.05
C PHE A 279 -35.01 3.58 0.19
N GLN A 280 -34.17 2.94 1.00
CA GLN A 280 -32.80 3.41 1.28
C GLN A 280 -31.81 3.24 0.11
N ILE A 281 -31.96 2.23 -0.74
CA ILE A 281 -31.01 1.98 -1.85
C ILE A 281 -30.83 3.23 -2.73
N ARG A 282 -31.89 4.01 -2.96
CA ARG A 282 -31.82 5.21 -3.80
C ARG A 282 -30.85 6.24 -3.24
N GLY A 283 -31.09 6.69 -2.01
CA GLY A 283 -30.24 7.66 -1.33
C GLY A 283 -28.83 7.13 -1.03
N ASN A 284 -28.68 5.80 -0.94
CA ASN A 284 -27.44 5.18 -0.47
C ASN A 284 -26.55 4.54 -1.54
N THR A 285 -26.98 4.46 -2.80
CA THR A 285 -26.20 3.84 -3.88
C THR A 285 -24.77 4.40 -3.95
N LEU A 286 -24.62 5.73 -3.93
CA LEU A 286 -23.31 6.38 -4.00
C LEU A 286 -22.44 6.02 -2.80
N ASN A 287 -23.00 6.03 -1.59
CA ASN A 287 -22.29 5.68 -0.37
C ASN A 287 -21.83 4.22 -0.39
N LEU A 288 -22.68 3.29 -0.81
CA LEU A 288 -22.34 1.86 -0.89
C LEU A 288 -21.23 1.61 -1.93
N THR A 289 -21.32 2.29 -3.08
CA THR A 289 -20.30 2.24 -4.13
C THR A 289 -18.97 2.77 -3.61
N PHE A 290 -18.98 3.94 -2.98
CA PHE A 290 -17.79 4.53 -2.37
C PHE A 290 -17.17 3.61 -1.33
N ILE A 291 -17.97 3.05 -0.40
CA ILE A 291 -17.49 2.11 0.61
C ILE A 291 -16.82 0.90 -0.05
N SER A 292 -17.44 0.31 -1.08
CA SER A 292 -16.91 -0.86 -1.77
C SER A 292 -15.57 -0.59 -2.46
N LEU A 293 -15.50 0.48 -3.26
CA LEU A 293 -14.30 0.84 -4.02
C LEU A 293 -13.17 1.29 -3.10
N PHE A 294 -13.50 2.04 -2.05
CA PHE A 294 -12.52 2.50 -1.07
C PHE A 294 -11.97 1.34 -0.24
N SER A 295 -12.81 0.35 0.11
CA SER A 295 -12.37 -0.91 0.72
C SER A 295 -11.39 -1.66 -0.19
N ALA A 296 -11.72 -1.79 -1.49
CA ALA A 296 -10.82 -2.40 -2.48
C ALA A 296 -9.48 -1.67 -2.56
N ALA A 297 -9.50 -0.34 -2.61
CA ALA A 297 -8.30 0.49 -2.68
C ALA A 297 -7.38 0.32 -1.46
N ILE A 298 -7.94 0.29 -0.24
CA ILE A 298 -7.18 0.06 1.00
C ILE A 298 -6.49 -1.31 0.96
N MET A 299 -7.25 -2.37 0.63
CA MET A 299 -6.70 -3.73 0.57
C MET A 299 -5.65 -3.89 -0.53
N LEU A 300 -5.87 -3.28 -1.70
CA LEU A 300 -4.93 -3.28 -2.82
C LEU A 300 -3.63 -2.57 -2.45
N LEU A 301 -3.73 -1.35 -1.89
CA LEU A 301 -2.57 -0.59 -1.46
C LEU A 301 -1.73 -1.37 -0.45
N LEU A 302 -2.34 -1.89 0.62
CA LEU A 302 -1.61 -2.57 1.68
C LEU A 302 -1.00 -3.90 1.20
N SER A 303 -1.73 -4.66 0.39
CA SER A 303 -1.25 -5.92 -0.17
C SER A 303 -0.11 -5.69 -1.16
N PHE A 304 -0.25 -4.73 -2.07
CA PHE A 304 0.80 -4.40 -3.04
C PHE A 304 2.08 -3.95 -2.35
N MET A 305 2.00 -3.07 -1.35
CA MET A 305 3.20 -2.57 -0.64
C MET A 305 3.87 -3.65 0.21
N THR A 306 3.10 -4.56 0.79
CA THR A 306 3.67 -5.69 1.55
C THR A 306 4.34 -6.71 0.62
N ILE A 307 3.73 -6.98 -0.55
CA ILE A 307 4.35 -7.81 -1.60
C ILE A 307 5.64 -7.13 -2.09
N ASN A 308 5.59 -5.83 -2.38
CA ASN A 308 6.76 -5.07 -2.82
C ASN A 308 7.90 -5.15 -1.80
N TYR A 309 7.63 -4.91 -0.51
CA TYR A 309 8.64 -5.04 0.55
C TYR A 309 9.30 -6.43 0.57
N LYS A 310 8.51 -7.51 0.50
CA LYS A 310 9.04 -8.89 0.49
C LYS A 310 9.82 -9.23 -0.78
N VAL A 311 9.29 -8.83 -1.94
CA VAL A 311 9.91 -9.10 -3.24
C VAL A 311 11.24 -8.36 -3.36
N GLN A 312 11.27 -7.09 -2.97
CA GLN A 312 12.51 -6.30 -3.01
C GLN A 312 13.57 -6.87 -2.08
N PHE A 313 13.18 -7.36 -0.90
CA PHE A 313 14.10 -8.02 0.02
C PHE A 313 14.76 -9.26 -0.59
N GLU A 314 13.98 -10.21 -1.13
CA GLU A 314 14.54 -11.41 -1.78
C GLU A 314 15.26 -11.09 -3.10
N ALA A 315 14.80 -10.10 -3.86
CA ALA A 315 15.36 -9.76 -5.16
C ALA A 315 16.79 -9.22 -5.06
N VAL A 316 17.12 -8.44 -4.01
CA VAL A 316 18.51 -7.98 -3.81
C VAL A 316 19.44 -9.17 -3.59
N GLY A 317 19.03 -10.16 -2.78
CA GLY A 317 19.84 -11.37 -2.55
C GLY A 317 20.03 -12.23 -3.80
N ARG A 318 19.05 -12.28 -4.70
CA ARG A 318 19.19 -13.00 -5.99
C ARG A 318 20.11 -12.29 -6.98
N ASN A 319 20.03 -10.96 -7.03
CA ASN A 319 20.80 -10.14 -7.98
C ASN A 319 22.21 -9.78 -7.48
N LEU A 320 22.44 -9.78 -6.17
CA LEU A 320 23.74 -9.59 -5.53
C LEU A 320 23.99 -10.74 -4.54
N PRO A 321 24.29 -11.95 -5.05
CA PRO A 321 24.58 -13.11 -4.20
C PRO A 321 25.99 -13.04 -3.58
N ASN A 322 26.78 -12.04 -3.96
CA ASN A 322 28.11 -11.77 -3.42
C ASN A 322 27.97 -10.66 -2.39
N ASP A 323 28.49 -10.85 -1.19
CA ASP A 323 28.46 -9.79 -0.19
C ASP A 323 29.40 -8.64 -0.60
N ILE A 324 30.63 -8.98 -1.01
CA ILE A 324 31.56 -8.08 -1.68
C ILE A 324 32.26 -8.86 -2.80
N ALA A 325 32.33 -8.29 -4.00
CA ALA A 325 33.14 -8.82 -5.10
C ALA A 325 33.78 -7.70 -5.91
N PHE A 326 35.04 -7.89 -6.30
CA PHE A 326 35.77 -6.93 -7.12
C PHE A 326 36.75 -7.61 -8.06
N GLU A 327 37.11 -6.92 -9.14
CA GLU A 327 38.18 -7.36 -10.06
C GLU A 327 39.53 -7.32 -9.35
N SER A 328 40.29 -8.41 -9.41
CA SER A 328 41.60 -8.54 -8.80
C SER A 328 42.55 -7.48 -9.36
N LEU A 329 43.13 -6.68 -8.47
CA LEU A 329 44.08 -5.62 -8.80
C LEU A 329 45.52 -6.07 -8.50
N ALA A 330 46.45 -5.12 -8.43
CA ALA A 330 47.81 -5.38 -7.97
C ALA A 330 47.81 -6.04 -6.57
N SER A 331 48.71 -7.00 -6.34
CA SER A 331 48.73 -7.79 -5.10
C SER A 331 48.80 -6.94 -3.83
N SER A 332 49.49 -5.79 -3.86
CA SER A 332 49.52 -4.84 -2.74
C SER A 332 48.14 -4.25 -2.42
N THR A 333 47.35 -3.96 -3.45
CA THR A 333 46.00 -3.39 -3.32
C THR A 333 45.02 -4.44 -2.83
N ASN A 334 45.07 -5.67 -3.37
CA ASN A 334 44.23 -6.77 -2.89
C ASN A 334 44.52 -7.09 -1.42
N ASN A 335 45.79 -7.15 -1.00
CA ASN A 335 46.15 -7.37 0.41
C ASN A 335 45.66 -6.25 1.33
N ARG A 336 45.67 -5.00 0.85
CA ARG A 336 45.10 -3.86 1.57
C ARG A 336 43.59 -4.01 1.73
N ILE A 337 42.88 -4.47 0.71
CA ILE A 337 41.43 -4.72 0.78
C ILE A 337 41.11 -5.92 1.70
N ASP A 338 41.85 -7.03 1.60
CA ASP A 338 41.64 -8.21 2.46
C ASP A 338 41.85 -7.87 3.95
N SER A 339 42.93 -7.16 4.28
CA SER A 339 43.17 -6.70 5.66
C SER A 339 42.06 -5.76 6.15
N LEU A 340 41.53 -4.90 5.28
CA LEU A 340 40.39 -4.06 5.60
C LEU A 340 39.14 -4.87 5.92
N ILE A 341 38.77 -5.82 5.06
CA ILE A 341 37.60 -6.69 5.23
C ILE A 341 37.73 -7.49 6.53
N ARG A 342 38.87 -8.11 6.79
CA ARG A 342 39.09 -8.91 8.01
C ARG A 342 39.09 -8.08 9.29
N SER A 343 39.47 -6.80 9.22
CA SER A 343 39.47 -5.88 10.36
C SER A 343 38.12 -5.17 10.59
N SER A 344 37.16 -5.32 9.67
CA SER A 344 35.90 -4.58 9.66
C SER A 344 34.91 -4.96 10.76
N GLY A 345 35.18 -6.04 11.52
CA GLY A 345 34.26 -6.61 12.49
C GLY A 345 33.21 -7.54 11.89
N HIS A 346 33.17 -7.70 10.57
CA HIS A 346 32.38 -8.72 9.88
C HIS A 346 33.20 -10.01 9.73
N GLU A 347 32.68 -11.12 10.24
CA GLU A 347 33.33 -12.43 10.10
C GLU A 347 33.34 -12.85 8.62
N VAL A 348 34.52 -13.17 8.08
CA VAL A 348 34.67 -13.68 6.72
C VAL A 348 34.38 -15.19 6.73
N ARG A 349 33.28 -15.60 6.09
CA ARG A 349 32.88 -17.01 5.96
C ARG A 349 33.71 -17.73 4.91
N TYR A 350 33.88 -17.10 3.76
CA TYR A 350 34.70 -17.60 2.67
C TYR A 350 35.30 -16.45 1.88
N HIS A 351 36.45 -16.73 1.26
CA HIS A 351 37.10 -15.86 0.29
C HIS A 351 37.59 -16.75 -0.85
N LEU A 352 37.17 -16.41 -2.07
CA LEU A 352 37.50 -17.16 -3.28
C LEU A 352 38.06 -16.21 -4.33
N THR A 353 39.16 -16.60 -4.96
CA THR A 353 39.71 -15.93 -6.14
C THR A 353 39.33 -16.76 -7.36
N GLN A 354 38.48 -16.21 -8.22
CA GLN A 354 37.95 -16.92 -9.39
C GLN A 354 38.40 -16.25 -10.68
N GLU A 355 38.88 -17.04 -11.64
CA GLU A 355 39.29 -16.57 -12.96
C GLU A 355 38.14 -16.76 -13.96
N ALA A 356 37.98 -15.81 -14.88
CA ALA A 356 37.10 -15.93 -16.03
C ALA A 356 37.81 -15.44 -17.30
N ILE A 357 37.46 -16.06 -18.42
CA ILE A 357 37.93 -15.65 -19.75
C ILE A 357 37.03 -14.53 -20.25
N VAL A 358 37.62 -13.48 -20.82
CA VAL A 358 36.89 -12.40 -21.47
C VAL A 358 36.67 -12.76 -22.93
N ALA A 359 35.42 -12.69 -23.39
CA ALA A 359 35.05 -12.95 -24.78
C ALA A 359 34.11 -11.88 -25.32
N GLU A 360 34.18 -11.61 -26.62
CA GLU A 360 33.27 -10.70 -27.32
C GLU A 360 32.07 -11.48 -27.90
N PRO A 361 30.83 -10.98 -27.77
CA PRO A 361 29.68 -11.58 -28.43
C PRO A 361 29.77 -11.41 -29.96
N VAL A 362 29.69 -12.51 -30.71
CA VAL A 362 29.51 -12.48 -32.18
C VAL A 362 28.04 -12.56 -32.54
N SER A 363 27.29 -13.35 -31.77
CA SER A 363 25.83 -13.40 -31.84
C SER A 363 25.19 -12.16 -31.21
N ASP A 364 23.97 -11.82 -31.66
CA ASP A 364 23.14 -10.83 -30.98
C ASP A 364 22.94 -11.25 -29.51
N MET A 365 23.14 -10.30 -28.60
CA MET A 365 22.95 -10.53 -27.17
C MET A 365 21.48 -10.60 -26.78
N GLY A 366 20.57 -9.95 -27.52
CA GLY A 366 19.13 -9.89 -27.16
C GLY A 366 18.46 -11.24 -26.93
N PRO A 367 18.70 -12.28 -27.76
CA PRO A 367 18.22 -13.63 -27.51
C PRO A 367 18.79 -14.30 -26.26
N ALA A 368 19.99 -13.89 -25.79
CA ALA A 368 20.66 -14.45 -24.62
C ALA A 368 20.32 -13.70 -23.33
N PHE A 369 20.34 -12.37 -23.39
CA PHE A 369 20.18 -11.44 -22.28
C PHE A 369 19.07 -10.44 -22.58
N GLU A 370 18.09 -10.32 -21.69
CA GLU A 370 17.00 -9.38 -21.88
C GLU A 370 17.45 -7.95 -21.55
N ASN A 371 17.10 -6.99 -22.41
CA ASN A 371 17.58 -5.62 -22.34
C ASN A 371 19.13 -5.57 -22.27
N PRO A 372 19.82 -6.03 -23.34
CA PRO A 372 21.27 -6.21 -23.36
C PRO A 372 22.06 -4.92 -23.08
N GLU A 373 21.44 -3.74 -23.23
CA GLU A 373 22.00 -2.45 -22.85
C GLU A 373 22.35 -2.31 -21.34
N TYR A 374 21.77 -3.16 -20.49
CA TYR A 374 22.09 -3.21 -19.05
C TYR A 374 23.19 -4.22 -18.72
N TYR A 375 23.72 -4.95 -19.69
CA TYR A 375 24.80 -5.90 -19.53
C TYR A 375 26.14 -5.34 -20.00
N THR A 376 27.24 -5.93 -19.49
CA THR A 376 28.58 -5.64 -20.00
C THR A 376 28.66 -5.98 -21.49
N PRO A 377 29.39 -5.17 -22.29
CA PRO A 377 29.52 -5.42 -23.74
C PRO A 377 30.37 -6.66 -24.06
N TYR A 378 31.12 -7.17 -23.08
CA TYR A 378 31.87 -8.42 -23.14
C TYR A 378 31.22 -9.48 -22.24
N LEU A 379 31.48 -10.74 -22.55
CA LEU A 379 31.10 -11.91 -21.75
C LEU A 379 32.26 -12.36 -20.86
N LEU A 380 31.90 -12.86 -19.68
CA LEU A 380 32.76 -13.65 -18.81
C LEU A 380 32.42 -15.12 -19.02
N LEU A 381 33.34 -15.87 -19.63
CA LEU A 381 33.25 -17.32 -19.71
C LEU A 381 33.82 -17.92 -18.43
N VAL A 382 33.03 -18.71 -17.72
CA VAL A 382 33.39 -19.33 -16.44
C VAL A 382 33.38 -20.84 -16.61
N SER A 383 34.41 -21.52 -16.11
CA SER A 383 34.45 -22.97 -16.14
C SER A 383 33.38 -23.57 -15.21
N GLU A 384 32.82 -24.70 -15.59
CA GLU A 384 31.86 -25.44 -14.78
C GLU A 384 32.42 -25.76 -13.37
N GLN A 385 33.66 -26.22 -13.25
CA GLN A 385 34.31 -26.47 -11.96
C GLN A 385 34.38 -25.20 -11.09
N THR A 386 34.73 -24.06 -11.70
CA THR A 386 34.84 -22.75 -11.05
C THR A 386 33.48 -22.30 -10.52
N TYR A 387 32.44 -22.42 -11.36
CA TYR A 387 31.06 -22.11 -10.99
C TYR A 387 30.54 -23.03 -9.88
N ASN A 388 30.72 -24.34 -10.04
CA ASN A 388 30.26 -25.36 -9.08
C ASN A 388 30.95 -25.21 -7.72
N GLY A 389 32.24 -24.86 -7.69
CA GLY A 389 32.96 -24.56 -6.45
C GLY A 389 32.36 -23.37 -5.70
N LEU A 390 31.94 -22.32 -6.40
CA LEU A 390 31.23 -21.19 -5.78
C LEU A 390 29.82 -21.58 -5.32
N MET A 391 29.10 -22.41 -6.10
CA MET A 391 27.75 -22.85 -5.74
C MET A 391 27.71 -23.77 -4.52
N GLN A 392 28.78 -24.54 -4.26
CA GLN A 392 28.88 -25.34 -3.04
C GLN A 392 28.82 -24.49 -1.76
N GLU A 393 29.44 -23.30 -1.79
CA GLU A 393 29.41 -22.36 -0.66
C GLU A 393 28.09 -21.57 -0.55
N ARG A 394 27.32 -21.48 -1.64
CA ARG A 394 26.11 -20.63 -1.72
C ARG A 394 24.79 -21.40 -1.74
N ASP A 395 24.57 -22.15 -2.80
CA ASP A 395 23.36 -22.95 -3.01
C ASP A 395 23.71 -24.22 -3.80
N PRO A 396 23.91 -25.35 -3.11
CA PRO A 396 24.23 -26.63 -3.74
C PRO A 396 23.19 -27.12 -4.76
N LYS A 397 21.98 -26.54 -4.79
CA LYS A 397 20.95 -26.89 -5.80
C LYS A 397 21.25 -26.30 -7.18
N GLN A 398 22.17 -25.36 -7.29
CA GLN A 398 22.48 -24.66 -8.53
C GLN A 398 23.62 -25.31 -9.34
N ILE A 399 24.21 -26.40 -8.85
CA ILE A 399 25.30 -27.12 -9.53
C ILE A 399 24.91 -27.51 -10.97
N LEU A 400 25.88 -27.46 -11.88
CA LEU A 400 25.77 -27.79 -13.30
C LEU A 400 26.64 -29.01 -13.63
N ASP A 401 26.33 -29.66 -14.76
CA ASP A 401 27.11 -30.75 -15.38
C ASP A 401 27.04 -30.50 -16.89
N LEU A 402 28.15 -30.06 -17.50
CA LEU A 402 28.22 -29.60 -18.88
C LEU A 402 29.22 -30.43 -19.69
N GLN A 403 28.84 -30.82 -20.91
CA GLN A 403 29.73 -31.61 -21.78
C GLN A 403 29.96 -30.94 -23.14
N GLY A 404 31.21 -30.98 -23.61
CA GLY A 404 31.59 -30.41 -24.90
C GLY A 404 31.25 -28.92 -25.02
N GLU A 405 30.58 -28.53 -26.11
CA GLU A 405 30.19 -27.13 -26.41
C GLU A 405 28.86 -26.70 -25.77
N GLU A 406 28.41 -27.40 -24.73
CA GLU A 406 27.25 -26.98 -23.93
C GLU A 406 27.59 -25.77 -23.05
N ALA A 407 26.64 -24.85 -22.94
CA ALA A 407 26.77 -23.68 -22.09
C ALA A 407 25.45 -23.29 -21.41
N VAL A 408 25.58 -22.63 -20.26
CA VAL A 408 24.46 -22.08 -19.49
C VAL A 408 24.63 -20.57 -19.36
N ILE A 409 23.58 -19.83 -19.70
CA ILE A 409 23.54 -18.38 -19.50
C ILE A 409 23.03 -18.10 -18.09
N LEU A 410 23.72 -17.22 -17.38
CA LEU A 410 23.28 -16.74 -16.07
C LEU A 410 22.45 -15.47 -16.23
N ALA A 411 21.14 -15.65 -16.17
CA ALA A 411 20.14 -14.61 -16.24
C ALA A 411 20.11 -13.81 -14.92
N GLN A 412 19.94 -12.49 -15.01
CA GLN A 412 19.80 -11.61 -13.84
C GLN A 412 18.68 -10.58 -14.00
N GLY A 413 17.92 -10.38 -12.92
CA GLY A 413 16.95 -9.30 -12.80
C GLY A 413 15.65 -9.55 -13.57
N SER A 414 15.53 -8.92 -14.74
CA SER A 414 14.33 -9.00 -15.60
C SER A 414 14.26 -10.29 -16.41
N ASP A 415 15.40 -10.98 -16.55
CA ASP A 415 15.58 -12.08 -17.48
C ASP A 415 14.80 -13.31 -17.02
N PHE A 416 14.02 -13.91 -17.91
CA PHE A 416 13.25 -15.11 -17.57
C PHE A 416 14.11 -16.36 -17.62
N ALA A 417 14.08 -17.14 -16.53
CA ALA A 417 14.65 -18.49 -16.53
C ALA A 417 13.95 -19.36 -17.59
N GLN A 418 14.75 -20.09 -18.37
CA GLN A 418 14.25 -20.91 -19.48
C GLN A 418 15.16 -22.12 -19.70
N SER A 419 14.59 -23.31 -19.65
CA SER A 419 15.28 -24.54 -20.06
C SER A 419 14.91 -24.88 -21.51
N TYR A 420 15.90 -25.31 -22.30
CA TYR A 420 15.70 -25.67 -23.70
C TYR A 420 15.69 -27.18 -23.88
N ALA A 421 14.68 -27.68 -24.61
CA ALA A 421 14.69 -29.07 -25.05
C ALA A 421 15.87 -29.32 -26.00
N ALA A 422 16.46 -30.53 -25.95
CA ALA A 422 17.68 -30.88 -26.71
C ALA A 422 17.59 -30.60 -28.22
N ASN A 423 16.40 -30.59 -28.82
CA ASN A 423 16.16 -30.33 -30.24
C ASN A 423 15.89 -28.84 -30.58
N ARG A 424 15.92 -27.95 -29.59
CA ARG A 424 15.62 -26.50 -29.72
C ARG A 424 16.60 -25.62 -28.94
N GLN A 425 17.82 -26.11 -28.72
CA GLN A 425 18.88 -25.33 -28.06
C GLN A 425 19.39 -24.26 -29.03
N PRO A 426 19.33 -22.97 -28.66
CA PRO A 426 19.89 -21.92 -29.49
C PRO A 426 21.42 -21.97 -29.47
N GLU A 427 22.03 -21.64 -30.59
CA GLU A 427 23.48 -21.43 -30.68
C GLU A 427 23.83 -19.99 -30.32
N PHE A 428 24.89 -19.81 -29.53
CA PHE A 428 25.44 -18.52 -29.16
C PHE A 428 26.94 -18.50 -29.46
N LYS A 429 27.37 -17.59 -30.32
CA LYS A 429 28.76 -17.48 -30.78
C LYS A 429 29.50 -16.40 -30.03
N VAL A 430 30.71 -16.73 -29.59
CA VAL A 430 31.62 -15.81 -28.92
C VAL A 430 32.98 -15.83 -29.61
N LYS A 431 33.72 -14.74 -29.45
CA LYS A 431 35.07 -14.58 -29.99
C LYS A 431 36.03 -14.27 -28.85
N THR A 432 37.03 -15.13 -28.70
CA THR A 432 38.27 -14.83 -27.98
C THR A 432 39.33 -14.53 -29.05
N ASP A 433 40.22 -15.47 -29.33
CA ASP A 433 41.11 -15.44 -30.50
C ASP A 433 40.47 -16.08 -31.74
N ALA A 434 39.55 -17.03 -31.55
CA ALA A 434 38.77 -17.69 -32.59
C ALA A 434 37.27 -17.68 -32.26
N GLU A 435 36.43 -17.78 -33.28
CA GLU A 435 34.99 -17.91 -33.09
C GLU A 435 34.65 -19.32 -32.59
N THR A 436 33.98 -19.39 -31.44
CA THR A 436 33.47 -20.64 -30.86
C THR A 436 31.97 -20.54 -30.71
N ALA A 437 31.26 -21.58 -31.15
CA ALA A 437 29.80 -21.67 -31.01
C ALA A 437 29.45 -22.54 -29.81
N PHE A 438 28.56 -22.04 -28.95
CA PHE A 438 28.06 -22.77 -27.80
C PHE A 438 26.58 -23.10 -27.97
N ARG A 439 26.18 -24.29 -27.56
CA ARG A 439 24.77 -24.69 -27.47
C ARG A 439 24.22 -24.35 -26.09
N ILE A 440 23.24 -23.45 -26.04
CA ILE A 440 22.65 -23.03 -24.78
C ILE A 440 21.64 -24.07 -24.30
N ILE A 441 21.95 -24.75 -23.20
CA ILE A 441 21.05 -25.75 -22.61
C ILE A 441 20.00 -25.12 -21.70
N GLU A 442 20.36 -24.04 -21.02
CA GLU A 442 19.52 -23.38 -20.03
C GLU A 442 19.92 -21.90 -19.86
N LYS A 443 18.91 -21.06 -19.60
CA LYS A 443 19.03 -19.75 -18.97
C LYS A 443 18.60 -19.88 -17.52
N LYS A 444 19.53 -19.67 -16.60
CA LYS A 444 19.34 -19.90 -15.17
C LYS A 444 19.26 -18.58 -14.42
N ASP A 445 18.19 -18.35 -13.66
CA ASP A 445 17.99 -17.15 -12.83
C ASP A 445 18.84 -17.23 -11.55
N TYR A 446 20.15 -17.08 -11.73
CA TYR A 446 21.12 -17.05 -10.65
C TYR A 446 22.36 -16.27 -11.07
N ALA A 447 22.76 -15.30 -10.26
CA ALA A 447 23.94 -14.49 -10.54
C ALA A 447 25.24 -15.18 -10.06
N TYR A 448 26.25 -15.27 -10.93
CA TYR A 448 27.61 -15.66 -10.53
C TYR A 448 28.34 -14.49 -9.88
N LEU A 449 28.36 -13.35 -10.58
CA LEU A 449 28.76 -12.05 -10.09
C LEU A 449 27.51 -11.16 -9.98
N GLY A 450 27.39 -10.41 -8.89
CA GLY A 450 26.27 -9.48 -8.72
C GLY A 450 26.30 -8.32 -9.71
N TRP A 451 25.25 -7.50 -9.72
CA TRP A 451 25.29 -6.25 -10.47
C TRP A 451 26.43 -5.39 -9.93
N SER A 452 27.16 -4.73 -10.82
CA SER A 452 28.11 -3.72 -10.38
C SER A 452 27.38 -2.65 -9.60
N SER A 453 27.93 -2.30 -8.43
CA SER A 453 27.32 -1.37 -7.50
C SER A 453 28.16 -0.13 -7.26
N ASP A 454 27.47 0.91 -6.81
CA ASP A 454 28.07 2.17 -6.39
C ASP A 454 27.36 2.63 -5.10
N PRO A 455 28.09 2.98 -4.03
CA PRO A 455 27.50 3.42 -2.76
C PRO A 455 26.58 4.63 -2.87
N VAL A 456 26.62 5.39 -3.98
CA VAL A 456 25.74 6.53 -4.30
C VAL A 456 24.69 6.15 -5.36
N ARG A 457 25.08 5.52 -6.48
CA ARG A 457 24.16 5.19 -7.59
C ARG A 457 23.39 3.88 -7.43
N SER A 458 23.74 3.04 -6.45
CA SER A 458 23.20 1.71 -6.20
C SER A 458 23.57 0.72 -7.30
N MET A 459 22.67 0.37 -8.23
CA MET A 459 22.93 -0.59 -9.31
C MET A 459 23.42 0.13 -10.59
N VAL A 460 24.46 -0.41 -11.25
CA VAL A 460 25.08 0.21 -12.44
C VAL A 460 24.91 -0.65 -13.69
N ILE A 461 25.59 -1.82 -13.75
CA ILE A 461 25.62 -2.68 -14.93
C ILE A 461 25.71 -4.16 -14.52
N LYS A 462 25.07 -5.04 -15.29
CA LYS A 462 25.06 -6.49 -15.06
C LYS A 462 26.26 -7.15 -15.75
N PRO A 463 27.03 -8.02 -15.11
CA PRO A 463 28.03 -8.83 -15.81
C PRO A 463 27.33 -9.88 -16.67
N ALA A 464 27.65 -9.93 -17.97
CA ALA A 464 27.21 -11.00 -18.86
C ALA A 464 28.06 -12.24 -18.62
N VAL A 465 27.48 -13.32 -18.07
CA VAL A 465 28.21 -14.53 -17.70
C VAL A 465 27.67 -15.74 -18.43
N LEU A 466 28.58 -16.53 -19.01
CA LEU A 466 28.30 -17.80 -19.65
C LEU A 466 29.14 -18.90 -18.97
N VAL A 467 28.49 -19.92 -18.42
CA VAL A 467 29.17 -21.08 -17.85
C VAL A 467 29.37 -22.11 -18.95
N ILE A 468 30.61 -22.60 -19.11
CA ILE A 468 31.00 -23.54 -20.16
C ILE A 468 31.69 -24.78 -19.54
N SER A 469 31.73 -25.89 -20.28
CA SER A 469 32.41 -27.10 -19.82
C SER A 469 33.90 -26.86 -19.54
N ASP A 470 34.46 -27.60 -18.58
CA ASP A 470 35.88 -27.47 -18.22
C ASP A 470 36.82 -27.87 -19.36
N GLU A 471 36.38 -28.76 -20.25
CA GLU A 471 37.15 -29.18 -21.44
C GLU A 471 37.38 -28.01 -22.38
N VAL A 472 36.31 -27.27 -22.73
CA VAL A 472 36.39 -26.11 -23.61
C VAL A 472 37.03 -24.92 -22.90
N TYR A 473 36.79 -24.74 -21.61
CA TYR A 473 37.46 -23.67 -20.86
C TYR A 473 38.99 -23.81 -20.92
N ARG A 474 39.53 -25.03 -20.72
CA ARG A 474 40.97 -25.27 -20.76
C ARG A 474 41.59 -24.98 -22.13
N SER A 475 40.88 -25.27 -23.23
CA SER A 475 41.39 -25.00 -24.58
C SER A 475 41.44 -23.49 -24.89
N LEU A 476 40.44 -22.74 -24.43
CA LEU A 476 40.37 -21.29 -24.64
C LEU A 476 41.31 -20.50 -23.72
N ARG A 477 41.61 -21.01 -22.51
CA ARG A 477 42.34 -20.29 -21.46
C ARG A 477 43.75 -19.82 -21.83
N GLU A 478 44.45 -20.54 -22.70
CA GLU A 478 45.83 -20.20 -23.08
C GLU A 478 45.91 -19.02 -24.05
N HIS A 479 44.85 -18.80 -24.82
CA HIS A 479 44.79 -17.87 -25.95
C HIS A 479 43.64 -16.86 -25.78
N ALA A 480 43.43 -16.40 -24.55
CA ALA A 480 42.37 -15.44 -24.27
C ALA A 480 42.76 -14.53 -23.11
N ASP A 481 42.22 -13.30 -23.17
CA ASP A 481 42.30 -12.35 -22.06
C ASP A 481 41.54 -12.90 -20.86
N LYS A 482 42.12 -12.69 -19.67
CA LYS A 482 41.59 -13.22 -18.41
C LYS A 482 41.39 -12.10 -17.41
N LYS A 483 40.31 -12.21 -16.64
CA LYS A 483 40.05 -11.40 -15.46
C LYS A 483 39.88 -12.31 -14.26
N SER A 484 40.48 -11.91 -13.15
CA SER A 484 40.29 -12.58 -11.86
C SER A 484 39.40 -11.73 -10.97
N PHE A 485 38.57 -12.37 -10.17
CA PHE A 485 37.63 -11.73 -9.27
C PHE A 485 37.82 -12.24 -7.85
N GLU A 486 37.93 -11.33 -6.91
CA GLU A 486 37.95 -11.63 -5.48
C GLU A 486 36.52 -11.58 -4.96
N ILE A 487 36.04 -12.69 -4.39
CA ILE A 487 34.66 -12.84 -3.91
C ILE A 487 34.70 -13.17 -2.42
N TYR A 488 34.03 -12.34 -1.62
CA TYR A 488 33.92 -12.49 -0.19
C TYR A 488 32.47 -12.79 0.21
N GLY A 489 32.32 -13.79 1.10
CA GLY A 489 31.13 -13.99 1.90
C GLY A 489 31.40 -13.53 3.33
N ILE A 490 30.62 -12.58 3.85
CA ILE A 490 30.78 -12.00 5.18
C ILE A 490 29.50 -12.13 6.01
N ALA A 491 29.65 -12.22 7.33
CA ALA A 491 28.51 -12.15 8.24
C ALA A 491 27.89 -10.74 8.25
N ASP A 492 26.55 -10.67 8.37
CA ASP A 492 25.79 -9.42 8.46
C ASP A 492 26.08 -8.42 7.31
N ALA A 493 26.23 -8.92 6.08
CA ALA A 493 26.55 -8.12 4.90
C ALA A 493 25.62 -6.91 4.69
N GLY A 494 24.35 -7.01 5.10
CA GLY A 494 23.40 -5.88 5.04
C GLY A 494 23.79 -4.67 5.91
N ARG A 495 24.77 -4.81 6.82
CA ARG A 495 25.32 -3.74 7.66
C ARG A 495 26.76 -3.35 7.27
N ALA A 496 27.35 -4.00 6.28
CA ALA A 496 28.73 -3.78 5.85
C ALA A 496 28.90 -2.53 4.97
N GLU A 497 28.12 -1.50 5.19
CA GLU A 497 28.07 -0.35 4.29
C GLU A 497 29.31 0.54 4.39
N GLU A 498 29.79 0.78 5.61
CA GLU A 498 31.02 1.56 5.81
C GLU A 498 32.22 0.83 5.18
N LEU A 499 32.27 -0.50 5.34
CA LEU A 499 33.24 -1.35 4.65
C LEU A 499 33.09 -1.22 3.13
N SER A 500 31.87 -1.32 2.62
CA SER A 500 31.56 -1.19 1.18
C SER A 500 32.09 0.13 0.60
N LYS A 501 31.84 1.26 1.27
CA LYS A 501 32.33 2.58 0.85
C LYS A 501 33.85 2.63 0.76
N GLN A 502 34.53 2.05 1.75
CA GLN A 502 36.00 2.04 1.78
C GLN A 502 36.60 1.12 0.73
N VAL A 503 36.03 -0.07 0.50
CA VAL A 503 36.48 -0.98 -0.56
C VAL A 503 36.22 -0.36 -1.93
N HIS A 504 35.03 0.19 -2.16
CA HIS A 504 34.68 0.88 -3.41
C HIS A 504 35.67 2.00 -3.73
N ALA A 505 36.03 2.83 -2.74
CA ALA A 505 36.97 3.93 -2.92
C ALA A 505 38.37 3.45 -3.36
N ILE A 506 38.82 2.29 -2.90
CA ILE A 506 40.10 1.69 -3.29
C ILE A 506 40.01 1.08 -4.70
N VAL A 507 38.94 0.31 -4.98
CA VAL A 507 38.79 -0.40 -6.27
C VAL A 507 38.64 0.58 -7.43
N THR A 508 37.89 1.67 -7.23
CA THR A 508 37.64 2.68 -8.26
C THR A 508 38.83 3.58 -8.58
N GLU A 509 39.94 3.50 -7.82
CA GLU A 509 41.23 4.09 -8.23
C GLU A 509 41.71 3.50 -9.58
N THR A 510 41.30 2.27 -9.89
CA THR A 510 41.51 1.64 -11.20
C THR A 510 40.29 1.86 -12.09
N PRO A 511 40.39 2.67 -13.16
CA PRO A 511 39.24 2.98 -14.01
C PRO A 511 38.66 1.73 -14.67
N GLY A 512 37.34 1.54 -14.54
CA GLY A 512 36.63 0.43 -15.17
C GLY A 512 36.77 -0.92 -14.46
N ALA A 513 37.44 -0.97 -13.31
CA ALA A 513 37.49 -2.18 -12.47
C ALA A 513 36.08 -2.54 -11.97
N TYR A 514 35.73 -3.82 -12.07
CA TYR A 514 34.46 -4.30 -11.56
C TYR A 514 34.42 -4.24 -10.02
N TYR A 515 33.30 -3.75 -9.48
CA TYR A 515 33.00 -3.75 -8.04
C TYR A 515 31.50 -3.98 -7.84
N SER A 516 31.17 -4.80 -6.85
CA SER A 516 29.81 -5.10 -6.43
C SER A 516 29.78 -5.39 -4.92
N SER A 517 28.78 -4.85 -4.23
CA SER A 517 28.56 -5.07 -2.82
C SER A 517 27.06 -5.13 -2.52
N PHE A 518 26.66 -6.15 -1.77
CA PHE A 518 25.28 -6.33 -1.33
C PHE A 518 24.79 -5.12 -0.52
N ALA A 519 25.65 -4.56 0.34
CA ALA A 519 25.30 -3.47 1.24
C ALA A 519 24.86 -2.18 0.51
N ASP A 520 25.48 -1.88 -0.65
CA ASP A 520 25.20 -0.65 -1.43
C ASP A 520 23.77 -0.58 -1.97
N VAL A 521 23.20 -1.76 -2.21
CA VAL A 521 21.86 -1.92 -2.78
C VAL A 521 20.85 -2.22 -1.69
N TYR A 522 21.20 -3.13 -0.78
CA TYR A 522 20.31 -3.61 0.26
C TYR A 522 19.79 -2.49 1.17
N SER A 523 20.68 -1.64 1.71
CA SER A 523 20.27 -0.57 2.64
C SER A 523 19.33 0.42 1.96
N LYS A 524 19.64 0.89 0.76
CA LYS A 524 18.77 1.85 0.05
C LYS A 524 17.42 1.26 -0.33
N GLN A 525 17.41 0.01 -0.80
CA GLN A 525 16.18 -0.62 -1.24
C GLN A 525 15.27 -0.98 -0.06
N ILE A 526 15.85 -1.42 1.06
CA ILE A 526 15.09 -1.73 2.28
C ILE A 526 14.58 -0.45 2.94
N GLU A 527 15.39 0.60 3.04
CA GLU A 527 14.98 1.92 3.53
C GLU A 527 13.77 2.45 2.75
N GLY A 528 13.85 2.45 1.41
CA GLY A 528 12.79 2.94 0.54
C GLY A 528 11.51 2.11 0.62
N SER A 529 11.63 0.79 0.55
CA SER A 529 10.47 -0.12 0.56
C SER A 529 9.78 -0.15 1.93
N ALA A 530 10.56 -0.12 3.03
CA ALA A 530 10.05 -0.02 4.39
C ALA A 530 9.29 1.30 4.59
N LEU A 531 9.84 2.42 4.12
CA LEU A 531 9.17 3.72 4.19
C LEU A 531 7.85 3.75 3.41
N MET A 532 7.82 3.15 2.21
CA MET A 532 6.59 3.03 1.41
C MET A 532 5.54 2.17 2.11
N LEU A 533 5.94 1.03 2.68
CA LEU A 533 5.05 0.14 3.42
C LEU A 533 4.51 0.83 4.69
N PHE A 534 5.38 1.45 5.46
CA PHE A 534 5.01 2.21 6.66
C PHE A 534 4.02 3.34 6.33
N SER A 535 4.34 4.16 5.33
CA SER A 535 3.49 5.28 4.90
C SER A 535 2.12 4.79 4.41
N SER A 536 2.10 3.70 3.63
CA SER A 536 0.88 3.12 3.09
C SER A 536 0.02 2.42 4.14
N GLY A 537 0.65 1.74 5.10
CA GLY A 537 -0.03 1.13 6.25
C GLY A 537 -0.71 2.18 7.12
N PHE A 538 -0.05 3.32 7.34
CA PHE A 538 -0.65 4.43 8.06
C PHE A 538 -1.78 5.10 7.28
N LEU A 539 -1.59 5.32 5.98
CA LEU A 539 -2.65 5.82 5.11
C LEU A 539 -3.87 4.91 5.12
N ALA A 540 -3.66 3.59 5.07
CA ALA A 540 -4.71 2.58 5.21
C ALA A 540 -5.42 2.70 6.56
N LEU A 541 -4.68 2.89 7.66
CA LEU A 541 -5.27 3.08 8.99
C LEU A 541 -6.20 4.32 9.03
N ILE A 542 -5.73 5.47 8.53
CA ILE A 542 -6.54 6.71 8.45
C ILE A 542 -7.77 6.48 7.57
N ALA A 543 -7.58 5.85 6.41
CA ALA A 543 -8.63 5.56 5.47
C ALA A 543 -9.70 4.65 6.10
N ILE A 544 -9.31 3.64 6.88
CA ILE A 544 -10.23 2.80 7.66
C ILE A 544 -11.01 3.63 8.67
N PHE A 545 -10.36 4.53 9.43
CA PHE A 545 -11.05 5.42 10.36
C PHE A 545 -12.03 6.38 9.66
N ALA A 546 -11.63 6.93 8.52
CA ALA A 546 -12.48 7.80 7.71
C ALA A 546 -13.71 7.03 7.21
N LEU A 547 -13.50 5.83 6.68
CA LEU A 547 -14.58 4.94 6.23
C LEU A 547 -15.52 4.57 7.39
N ALA A 548 -14.95 4.21 8.54
CA ALA A 548 -15.71 3.87 9.74
C ALA A 548 -16.57 5.02 10.23
N SER A 549 -16.03 6.23 10.22
CA SER A 549 -16.74 7.44 10.61
C SER A 549 -17.85 7.81 9.64
N VAL A 550 -17.59 7.73 8.32
CA VAL A 550 -18.63 7.94 7.29
C VAL A 550 -19.78 6.97 7.49
N ILE A 551 -19.47 5.68 7.70
CA ILE A 551 -20.45 4.64 8.00
C ILE A 551 -21.19 4.97 9.30
N TYR A 552 -20.47 5.24 10.39
CA TYR A 552 -21.05 5.53 11.69
C TYR A 552 -22.01 6.72 11.66
N PHE A 553 -21.61 7.84 11.05
CA PHE A 553 -22.44 9.03 10.93
C PHE A 553 -23.66 8.80 10.05
N LYS A 554 -23.50 8.03 8.97
CA LYS A 554 -24.62 7.60 8.15
C LYS A 554 -25.60 6.75 8.96
N GLN A 555 -25.11 5.78 9.75
CA GLN A 555 -25.95 4.93 10.59
C GLN A 555 -26.66 5.71 11.69
N LEU A 556 -25.99 6.67 12.32
CA LEU A 556 -26.58 7.56 13.31
C LEU A 556 -27.71 8.40 12.70
N ARG A 557 -27.52 8.92 11.48
CA ARG A 557 -28.56 9.66 10.76
C ARG A 557 -29.75 8.77 10.44
N GLU A 558 -29.52 7.61 9.84
CA GLU A 558 -30.58 6.65 9.47
C GLU A 558 -31.37 6.19 10.70
N ALA A 559 -30.70 5.84 11.80
CA ALA A 559 -31.36 5.47 13.05
C ALA A 559 -32.22 6.59 13.63
N THR A 560 -31.78 7.84 13.51
CA THR A 560 -32.54 9.00 14.00
C THR A 560 -33.76 9.28 13.13
N ASP A 561 -33.60 9.20 11.81
CA ASP A 561 -34.68 9.43 10.84
C ASP A 561 -35.76 8.33 10.92
N GLU A 562 -35.38 7.08 11.20
CA GLU A 562 -36.31 5.95 11.32
C GLU A 562 -36.92 5.75 12.72
N ARG A 563 -36.42 6.45 13.76
CA ARG A 563 -36.88 6.28 15.16
C ARG A 563 -38.40 6.35 15.31
N LEU A 564 -39.06 7.27 14.59
CA LEU A 564 -40.52 7.40 14.61
C LEU A 564 -41.22 6.15 14.03
N GLN A 565 -40.72 5.61 12.93
CA GLN A 565 -41.28 4.41 12.29
C GLN A 565 -41.18 3.19 13.22
N TYR A 566 -40.03 3.02 13.86
CA TYR A 566 -39.81 1.95 14.84
C TYR A 566 -40.69 2.11 16.10
N THR A 567 -40.94 3.35 16.53
CA THR A 567 -41.89 3.64 17.63
C THR A 567 -43.32 3.24 17.24
N ILE A 568 -43.75 3.50 16.01
CA ILE A 568 -45.06 3.09 15.50
C ILE A 568 -45.17 1.57 15.44
N LEU A 569 -44.14 0.87 14.93
CA LEU A 569 -44.10 -0.60 14.90
C LEU A 569 -44.23 -1.20 16.31
N ARG A 570 -43.57 -0.61 17.32
CA ARG A 570 -43.71 -1.04 18.71
C ARG A 570 -45.13 -0.82 19.25
N LYS A 571 -45.76 0.32 18.94
CA LYS A 571 -47.16 0.59 19.30
C LYS A 571 -48.15 -0.37 18.63
N MET A 572 -47.80 -0.91 17.45
CA MET A 572 -48.58 -1.95 16.76
C MET A 572 -48.32 -3.38 17.30
N GLY A 573 -47.48 -3.55 18.33
CA GLY A 573 -47.25 -4.84 18.98
C GLY A 573 -46.09 -5.66 18.41
N VAL A 574 -45.19 -5.08 17.60
CA VAL A 574 -43.98 -5.79 17.14
C VAL A 574 -43.01 -5.99 18.31
N ASP A 575 -42.67 -7.26 18.57
CA ASP A 575 -41.75 -7.63 19.65
C ASP A 575 -40.31 -7.13 19.41
N ASP A 576 -39.59 -6.83 20.50
CA ASP A 576 -38.23 -6.31 20.45
C ASP A 576 -37.24 -7.28 19.78
N ARG A 577 -37.47 -8.61 19.89
CA ARG A 577 -36.64 -9.61 19.18
C ARG A 577 -36.82 -9.51 17.67
N GLN A 578 -38.06 -9.33 17.22
CA GLN A 578 -38.36 -9.14 15.80
C GLN A 578 -37.73 -7.85 15.30
N MET A 579 -37.78 -6.78 16.10
CA MET A 579 -37.17 -5.49 15.79
C MET A 579 -35.65 -5.58 15.65
N LYS A 580 -34.98 -6.20 16.62
CA LYS A 580 -33.53 -6.43 16.57
C LYS A 580 -33.13 -7.25 15.35
N SER A 581 -33.94 -8.25 14.98
CA SER A 581 -33.70 -9.02 13.76
C SER A 581 -33.91 -8.21 12.48
N VAL A 582 -34.84 -7.23 12.44
CA VAL A 582 -35.01 -6.34 11.28
C VAL A 582 -33.76 -5.49 11.10
N ILE A 583 -33.34 -4.80 12.16
CA ILE A 583 -32.14 -3.94 12.16
C ILE A 583 -30.91 -4.74 11.74
N ARG A 584 -30.71 -5.93 12.30
CA ARG A 584 -29.56 -6.80 11.99
C ARG A 584 -29.50 -7.18 10.50
N LYS A 585 -30.63 -7.55 9.91
CA LYS A 585 -30.73 -7.94 8.48
C LYS A 585 -30.54 -6.73 7.56
N GLN A 586 -31.13 -5.59 7.91
CA GLN A 586 -30.98 -4.33 7.18
C GLN A 586 -29.51 -3.90 7.15
N LEU A 587 -28.85 -3.84 8.30
CA LEU A 587 -27.44 -3.49 8.39
C LEU A 587 -26.54 -4.52 7.70
N LEU A 588 -26.86 -5.82 7.79
CA LEU A 588 -26.08 -6.84 7.11
C LEU A 588 -26.08 -6.61 5.60
N PHE A 589 -27.20 -6.21 5.02
CA PHE A 589 -27.30 -5.87 3.60
C PHE A 589 -26.54 -4.58 3.23
N VAL A 590 -26.38 -3.64 4.17
CA VAL A 590 -25.61 -2.41 3.94
C VAL A 590 -24.10 -2.67 4.01
N PHE A 591 -23.67 -3.63 4.83
CA PHE A 591 -22.25 -3.91 5.08
C PHE A 591 -21.69 -5.05 4.21
N LEU A 592 -22.42 -6.16 4.06
CA LEU A 592 -21.89 -7.36 3.42
C LEU A 592 -21.57 -7.17 1.92
N PRO A 593 -22.46 -6.61 1.07
CA PRO A 593 -22.16 -6.51 -0.36
C PRO A 593 -20.98 -5.59 -0.69
N PRO A 594 -20.80 -4.39 -0.08
CA PRO A 594 -19.59 -3.59 -0.28
C PRO A 594 -18.31 -4.30 0.12
N LEU A 595 -18.34 -5.08 1.21
CA LEU A 595 -17.19 -5.88 1.63
C LEU A 595 -16.86 -6.97 0.62
N VAL A 596 -17.87 -7.75 0.20
CA VAL A 596 -17.68 -8.84 -0.78
C VAL A 596 -17.15 -8.30 -2.10
N LEU A 597 -17.77 -7.26 -2.65
CA LEU A 597 -17.27 -6.64 -3.88
C LEU A 597 -15.87 -6.05 -3.70
N GLY A 598 -15.61 -5.38 -2.57
CA GLY A 598 -14.29 -4.85 -2.24
C GLY A 598 -13.20 -5.93 -2.26
N VAL A 599 -13.47 -7.07 -1.63
CA VAL A 599 -12.57 -8.24 -1.61
C VAL A 599 -12.43 -8.85 -3.00
N CYS A 600 -13.51 -8.98 -3.78
CA CYS A 600 -13.43 -9.49 -5.14
C CYS A 600 -12.58 -8.57 -6.04
N HIS A 601 -12.82 -7.26 -6.02
CA HIS A 601 -12.04 -6.31 -6.80
C HIS A 601 -10.54 -6.37 -6.46
N SER A 602 -10.20 -6.33 -5.18
CA SER A 602 -8.80 -6.38 -4.74
C SER A 602 -8.16 -7.74 -5.06
N TRP A 603 -8.84 -8.86 -4.81
CA TRP A 603 -8.32 -10.19 -5.06
C TRP A 603 -8.02 -10.44 -6.53
N PHE A 604 -8.93 -10.12 -7.44
CA PHE A 604 -8.71 -10.34 -8.88
C PHE A 604 -7.51 -9.53 -9.38
N ILE A 605 -7.41 -8.25 -8.98
CA ILE A 605 -6.28 -7.41 -9.39
C ILE A 605 -4.97 -7.96 -8.79
N ILE A 606 -4.95 -8.27 -7.50
CA ILE A 606 -3.74 -8.77 -6.83
C ILE A 606 -3.31 -10.12 -7.41
N LYS A 607 -4.23 -11.06 -7.61
CA LYS A 607 -3.89 -12.39 -8.11
C LYS A 607 -3.29 -12.35 -9.51
N TYR A 608 -4.01 -11.75 -10.47
CA TYR A 608 -3.64 -11.84 -11.89
C TYR A 608 -2.64 -10.78 -12.34
N TYR A 609 -2.60 -9.61 -11.69
CA TYR A 609 -1.71 -8.51 -12.09
C TYR A 609 -0.44 -8.41 -11.24
N ILE A 610 -0.51 -8.77 -9.96
CA ILE A 610 0.62 -8.66 -9.02
C ILE A 610 1.25 -10.04 -8.79
N LEU A 611 0.54 -10.98 -8.18
CA LEU A 611 1.10 -12.28 -7.77
C LEU A 611 1.58 -13.12 -8.95
N ASP A 612 0.86 -13.12 -10.07
CA ASP A 612 1.30 -13.85 -11.28
C ASP A 612 2.56 -13.25 -11.91
N SER A 613 2.92 -12.01 -11.59
CA SER A 613 4.20 -11.40 -12.03
C SER A 613 5.38 -11.71 -11.09
N VAL A 614 5.13 -12.30 -9.92
CA VAL A 614 6.16 -12.59 -8.90
C VAL A 614 6.04 -14.04 -8.38
N GLN A 615 5.66 -14.98 -9.26
CA GLN A 615 5.44 -16.38 -8.89
C GLN A 615 6.69 -17.07 -8.31
N GLY A 616 7.88 -16.56 -8.62
CA GLY A 616 9.15 -17.05 -8.06
C GLY A 616 9.34 -16.78 -6.56
N PHE A 617 8.45 -16.00 -5.93
CA PHE A 617 8.53 -15.65 -4.50
C PHE A 617 7.47 -16.41 -3.69
N THR A 618 7.89 -17.09 -2.63
CA THR A 618 6.99 -17.97 -1.85
C THR A 618 6.22 -17.20 -0.78
N GLY A 619 5.06 -17.73 -0.33
CA GLY A 619 4.31 -17.18 0.81
C GLY A 619 3.57 -15.85 0.58
N LEU A 620 3.66 -15.24 -0.61
CA LEU A 620 2.98 -13.97 -0.92
C LEU A 620 1.46 -14.09 -0.86
N THR A 621 0.89 -15.16 -1.44
CA THR A 621 -0.56 -15.40 -1.44
C THR A 621 -1.14 -15.49 -0.03
N ALA A 622 -0.45 -16.17 0.89
CA ALA A 622 -0.87 -16.26 2.30
C ALA A 622 -0.85 -14.90 2.99
N THR A 623 0.13 -14.06 2.66
CA THR A 623 0.24 -12.70 3.18
C THR A 623 -0.96 -11.84 2.75
N VAL A 624 -1.38 -11.94 1.49
CA VAL A 624 -2.57 -11.24 0.96
C VAL A 624 -3.84 -11.68 1.69
N TRP A 625 -4.04 -12.98 1.88
CA TRP A 625 -5.19 -13.50 2.63
C TRP A 625 -5.17 -13.05 4.09
N GLY A 626 -4.00 -12.95 4.72
CA GLY A 626 -3.84 -12.38 6.06
C GLY A 626 -4.34 -10.94 6.13
N ILE A 627 -3.93 -10.08 5.19
CA ILE A 627 -4.35 -8.68 5.10
C ILE A 627 -5.87 -8.58 4.89
N MET A 628 -6.44 -9.35 3.96
CA MET A 628 -7.88 -9.38 3.72
C MET A 628 -8.65 -9.90 4.93
N GLY A 629 -8.10 -10.88 5.66
CA GLY A 629 -8.68 -11.41 6.89
C GLY A 629 -8.72 -10.38 8.02
N VAL A 630 -7.64 -9.62 8.22
CA VAL A 630 -7.62 -8.50 9.19
C VAL A 630 -8.63 -7.43 8.80
N TYR A 631 -8.70 -7.06 7.51
CA TYR A 631 -9.68 -6.09 7.03
C TYR A 631 -11.13 -6.59 7.24
N PHE A 632 -11.40 -7.87 6.96
CA PHE A 632 -12.68 -8.51 7.22
C PHE A 632 -13.07 -8.45 8.71
N LEU A 633 -12.13 -8.76 9.62
CA LEU A 633 -12.36 -8.67 11.07
C LEU A 633 -12.73 -7.25 11.50
N ILE A 634 -11.97 -6.25 11.04
CA ILE A 634 -12.26 -4.82 11.29
C ILE A 634 -13.67 -4.47 10.80
N TYR A 635 -14.04 -4.93 9.61
CA TYR A 635 -15.35 -4.66 9.02
C TYR A 635 -16.50 -5.31 9.80
N VAL A 636 -16.29 -6.54 10.30
CA VAL A 636 -17.24 -7.24 11.19
C VAL A 636 -17.40 -6.51 12.52
N LEU A 637 -16.31 -6.00 13.11
CA LEU A 637 -16.37 -5.19 14.32
C LEU A 637 -17.19 -3.91 14.10
N PHE A 638 -17.03 -3.23 12.96
CA PHE A 638 -17.86 -2.07 12.63
C PHE A 638 -19.32 -2.41 12.42
N TYR A 639 -19.62 -3.55 11.80
CA TYR A 639 -20.99 -4.05 11.66
C TYR A 639 -21.63 -4.31 13.04
N ALA A 640 -20.92 -4.99 13.94
CA ALA A 640 -21.40 -5.28 15.29
C ALA A 640 -21.62 -4.00 16.11
N SER A 641 -20.66 -3.09 16.08
CA SER A 641 -20.75 -1.77 16.73
C SER A 641 -21.93 -0.96 16.20
N SER A 642 -22.07 -0.85 14.88
CA SER A 642 -23.15 -0.12 14.24
C SER A 642 -24.52 -0.69 14.60
N THR A 643 -24.65 -2.02 14.66
CA THR A 643 -25.90 -2.68 15.05
C THR A 643 -26.31 -2.34 16.48
N ASN A 644 -25.35 -2.33 17.41
CA ASN A 644 -25.60 -1.97 18.80
C ASN A 644 -26.00 -0.50 18.96
N VAL A 645 -25.31 0.40 18.26
CA VAL A 645 -25.60 1.84 18.28
C VAL A 645 -26.98 2.12 17.69
N TYR A 646 -27.29 1.53 16.54
CA TYR A 646 -28.59 1.68 15.86
C TYR A 646 -29.73 1.23 16.78
N TYR A 647 -29.59 0.06 17.41
CA TYR A 647 -30.58 -0.46 18.36
C TYR A 647 -30.76 0.48 19.56
N LYS A 648 -29.68 1.02 20.12
CA LYS A 648 -29.75 1.96 21.24
C LYS A 648 -30.52 3.22 20.89
N ILE A 649 -30.25 3.84 19.73
CA ILE A 649 -30.90 5.09 19.30
C ILE A 649 -32.40 4.89 19.07
N VAL A 650 -32.76 3.79 18.40
CA VAL A 650 -34.16 3.45 18.14
C VAL A 650 -34.93 3.17 19.44
N ASN A 651 -34.25 2.68 20.48
CA ASN A 651 -34.84 2.33 21.77
C ASN A 651 -34.74 3.39 22.85
N GLU A 652 -33.97 4.47 22.66
CA GLU A 652 -34.00 5.60 23.58
C GLU A 652 -35.45 6.14 23.59
N ASN A 653 -36.08 6.25 24.77
CA ASN A 653 -37.43 6.82 24.89
C ASN A 653 -37.39 8.32 24.52
N PRO A 654 -38.36 8.82 23.73
CA PRO A 654 -38.42 10.22 23.33
C PRO A 654 -38.53 11.19 24.51
#